data_AF-A0AAN7A6Z7-F1
#
_entry.id   AF-A0AAN7A6Z7-F1
#
_cell.length_a   1.000
_cell.length_b   1.000
_cell.length_c   1.000
_cell.angle_alpha   90.00
_cell.angle_beta   90.00
_cell.angle_gamma   90.00
#
_symmetry.space_group_name_H-M   'P 1'
#
loop_
_entity.id
_entity.type
_entity.pdbx_description
1 polymer ?
#
loop_
_entity_poly.entity_id
_entity_poly.type
_entity_poly.pdbx_seq_one_letter_code
_entity_poly.pdbx_strand_id
1 'polypeptide(L)'
;MTSANPWATASITFSSDKTVHATITLHANLTNVNNVPGVWALDFNFTSAPAVGPSPSLHIDLQHDHSFPSSWKILLQQTYLSHPSPLPTIRFLFTSASGYIARSDLIPRRFEGCPVITSAHSFLSPLQHVTSLSSQTITPSNLEDFLSSSLGAVVLPGDHDPVAANEETYNRLDFPFILGDEPTEKRIAWVQGREDIDCIERALNAAQALGITLVIIDEKGHWLQDPNSQWAHLREDFIEADIAPNDGFPQRIVDAVKGYGKKIGGIVTISDVRLAGVAQACEILGLPTESPEAYEIAADKGRARLLETVGAEESFVLKHADELQGVLEQKGQLKLPMVVKPVIGWSSDCVTKVRTVDELRVAVKKASDRHADSPKPSTAVVVEPYVAGPEVDANFVMLNGEIVFADINDDFPSPADSANAGLKENFQETQNVLPSALPEHELEAIQDQLRATLLRQGFRSGVFHCEARVRNSSVRYRDVGDGILDLVPNDQNSQDGATQPEVYLHEVNARPPGYLESVAVLLAHGVDYYALRMLLALGDAEEARFRALSHPFRHGPQFHLSVMIIQQTRRGIMRSADAAKEFLDKHPDVRENVVDYYTRKKGGDILEGPDAASLWWIAFFSVVSRTSRRDLLERVAFIEENFDYEFEALED
;
A
#
# COMPACT_ATOMS: atom_id res chain seq x y z
N MET A 1 -4.04 15.17 28.54
CA MET A 1 -3.66 14.16 29.54
C MET A 1 -4.93 13.62 30.19
N THR A 2 -5.33 12.41 29.83
CA THR A 2 -6.45 11.68 30.41
C THR A 2 -6.21 11.40 31.89
N SER A 3 -7.21 11.59 32.74
CA SER A 3 -7.14 11.09 34.11
C SER A 3 -7.39 9.58 34.10
N ALA A 4 -6.32 8.80 34.18
CA ALA A 4 -6.41 7.37 34.43
C ALA A 4 -6.90 7.17 35.87
N ASN A 5 -8.17 6.80 36.03
CA ASN A 5 -8.75 6.57 37.35
C ASN A 5 -9.04 5.07 37.51
N PRO A 6 -8.48 4.39 38.53
CA PRO A 6 -8.92 3.07 38.91
C PRO A 6 -10.43 3.10 39.16
N TRP A 7 -11.18 2.34 38.36
CA TRP A 7 -12.63 2.36 38.37
C TRP A 7 -13.19 1.19 39.20
N ALA A 8 -12.67 -0.01 38.99
CA ALA A 8 -13.10 -1.21 39.71
C ALA A 8 -11.99 -2.27 39.78
N THR A 9 -12.24 -3.31 40.56
CA THR A 9 -11.48 -4.56 40.54
C THR A 9 -12.40 -5.68 40.06
N ALA A 10 -11.87 -6.67 39.36
CA ALA A 10 -12.64 -7.81 38.86
C ALA A 10 -11.97 -9.13 39.22
N SER A 11 -12.77 -10.13 39.57
CA SER A 11 -12.38 -11.54 39.63
C SER A 11 -13.03 -12.25 38.44
N ILE A 12 -12.20 -12.79 37.55
CA ILE A 12 -12.61 -13.40 36.29
C ILE A 12 -12.41 -14.90 36.42
N THR A 13 -13.50 -15.66 36.35
CA THR A 13 -13.47 -17.11 36.57
C THR A 13 -13.57 -17.85 35.25
N PHE A 14 -12.53 -18.63 34.93
CA PHE A 14 -12.43 -19.40 33.69
C PHE A 14 -12.91 -20.85 33.87
N SER A 15 -12.66 -21.43 35.05
CA SER A 15 -13.09 -22.78 35.47
C SER A 15 -13.25 -22.81 36.98
N SER A 16 -13.81 -23.89 37.53
CA SER A 16 -14.08 -24.03 38.98
C SER A 16 -12.85 -23.88 39.88
N ASP A 17 -11.66 -24.04 39.29
CA ASP A 17 -10.35 -23.98 39.93
C ASP A 17 -9.46 -22.83 39.42
N LYS A 18 -9.93 -22.00 38.49
CA LYS A 18 -9.14 -20.93 37.87
C LYS A 18 -9.87 -19.59 37.90
N THR A 19 -9.34 -18.69 38.72
CA THR A 19 -9.76 -17.28 38.81
C THR A 19 -8.53 -16.38 38.67
N VAL A 20 -8.67 -15.33 37.88
CA VAL A 20 -7.66 -14.26 37.74
C VAL A 20 -8.26 -12.95 38.19
N HIS A 21 -7.41 -12.04 38.66
CA HIS A 21 -7.85 -10.72 39.08
C HIS A 21 -7.43 -9.66 38.07
N ALA A 22 -8.21 -8.59 37.95
CA ALA A 22 -7.85 -7.43 37.16
C ALA A 22 -8.21 -6.12 37.86
N THR A 23 -7.37 -5.10 37.70
CA THR A 23 -7.73 -3.71 38.00
C THR A 23 -8.23 -3.05 36.72
N ILE A 24 -9.46 -2.54 36.75
CA ILE A 24 -10.09 -1.87 35.62
C ILE A 24 -9.84 -0.37 35.73
N THR A 25 -9.17 0.20 34.74
CA THR A 25 -8.87 1.64 34.65
C THR A 25 -9.67 2.27 33.52
N LEU A 26 -10.37 3.37 33.82
CA LEU A 26 -11.15 4.10 32.81
C LEU A 26 -10.33 5.23 32.20
N HIS A 27 -10.32 5.29 30.86
CA HIS A 27 -9.75 6.37 30.07
C HIS A 27 -10.86 7.11 29.31
N ALA A 28 -11.35 8.21 29.88
CA ALA A 28 -12.61 8.81 29.44
C ALA A 28 -12.56 9.52 28.06
N ASN A 29 -11.40 9.95 27.57
CA ASN A 29 -11.24 10.66 26.29
C ASN A 29 -9.85 10.42 25.68
N LEU A 30 -9.70 9.45 24.79
CA LEU A 30 -8.45 9.15 24.08
C LEU A 30 -8.28 9.94 22.78
N THR A 31 -9.37 10.46 22.20
CA THR A 31 -9.36 11.41 21.08
C THR A 31 -10.13 12.67 21.47
N ASN A 32 -9.74 13.85 20.94
CA ASN A 32 -10.07 15.12 21.61
C ASN A 32 -10.36 16.33 20.69
N VAL A 33 -10.93 16.12 19.49
CA VAL A 33 -11.17 17.25 18.56
C VAL A 33 -12.59 17.23 17.96
N ASN A 34 -13.14 18.44 17.82
CA ASN A 34 -14.43 18.74 17.18
C ASN A 34 -14.59 17.98 15.84
N ASN A 35 -15.74 17.33 15.66
CA ASN A 35 -16.19 16.59 14.47
C ASN A 35 -15.56 15.21 14.21
N VAL A 36 -14.72 14.68 15.11
CA VAL A 36 -14.21 13.30 15.06
C VAL A 36 -14.90 12.45 16.13
N PRO A 37 -15.22 11.17 15.88
CA PRO A 37 -15.71 10.25 16.91
C PRO A 37 -14.76 10.22 18.11
N GLY A 38 -15.26 10.64 19.28
CA GLY A 38 -14.51 10.49 20.53
C GLY A 38 -14.31 9.01 20.83
N VAL A 39 -13.06 8.57 21.05
CA VAL A 39 -12.74 7.20 21.50
C VAL A 39 -12.41 7.24 22.97
N TRP A 40 -12.88 6.26 23.72
CA TRP A 40 -12.55 6.07 25.14
C TRP A 40 -12.30 4.58 25.42
N ALA A 41 -11.69 4.25 26.56
CA ALA A 41 -11.29 2.88 26.82
C ALA A 41 -11.41 2.40 28.27
N LEU A 42 -11.45 1.08 28.43
CA LEU A 42 -11.27 0.37 29.70
C LEU A 42 -10.04 -0.53 29.61
N ASP A 43 -9.08 -0.33 30.50
CA ASP A 43 -7.91 -1.20 30.63
C ASP A 43 -8.14 -2.22 31.72
N PHE A 44 -8.08 -3.50 31.37
CA PHE A 44 -8.09 -4.64 32.27
C PHE A 44 -6.64 -5.02 32.55
N ASN A 45 -6.10 -4.52 33.66
CA ASN A 45 -4.72 -4.79 34.09
C ASN A 45 -4.72 -6.05 34.95
N PHE A 46 -4.28 -7.17 34.38
CA PHE A 46 -4.36 -8.47 35.04
C PHE A 46 -3.29 -8.61 36.14
N THR A 47 -3.69 -9.17 37.28
CA THR A 47 -2.85 -9.37 38.45
C THR A 47 -2.98 -10.79 38.99
N SER A 48 -1.90 -11.30 39.59
CA SER A 48 -1.87 -12.63 40.20
C SER A 48 -2.64 -12.72 41.52
N ALA A 49 -2.90 -11.58 42.16
CA ALA A 49 -3.64 -11.47 43.41
C ALA A 49 -4.71 -10.36 43.30
N PRO A 50 -5.81 -10.46 44.05
CA PRO A 50 -6.84 -9.43 44.08
C PRO A 50 -6.25 -8.12 44.64
N ALA A 51 -6.51 -7.01 43.96
CA ALA A 51 -6.14 -5.70 44.46
C ALA A 51 -6.94 -5.36 45.72
N VAL A 52 -6.27 -4.83 46.75
CA VAL A 52 -6.89 -4.43 48.02
C VAL A 52 -7.11 -2.92 47.98
N GLY A 53 -8.37 -2.47 47.92
CA GLY A 53 -8.69 -1.05 47.85
C GLY A 53 -10.20 -0.77 47.98
N PRO A 54 -10.59 0.52 48.02
CA PRO A 54 -11.99 0.94 48.18
C PRO A 54 -12.84 0.81 46.90
N SER A 55 -12.23 0.45 45.76
CA SER A 55 -12.93 0.31 44.48
C SER A 55 -13.93 -0.85 44.50
N PRO A 56 -15.05 -0.76 43.75
CA PRO A 56 -16.01 -1.85 43.65
C PRO A 56 -15.34 -3.14 43.13
N SER A 57 -15.74 -4.28 43.68
CA SER A 57 -15.29 -5.61 43.26
C SER A 57 -16.36 -6.29 42.41
N LEU A 58 -15.94 -6.83 41.28
CA LEU A 58 -16.79 -7.43 40.25
C LEU A 58 -16.48 -8.93 40.13
N HIS A 59 -17.45 -9.69 39.66
CA HIS A 59 -17.26 -11.08 39.26
C HIS A 59 -17.69 -11.27 37.82
N ILE A 60 -16.79 -11.77 36.97
CA ILE A 60 -17.07 -12.11 35.58
C ILE A 60 -16.95 -13.63 35.46
N ASP A 61 -18.04 -14.31 35.11
CA ASP A 61 -18.06 -15.77 34.95
C ASP A 61 -17.99 -16.15 33.46
N LEU A 62 -16.91 -16.84 33.09
CA LEU A 62 -16.67 -17.33 31.73
C LEU A 62 -16.93 -18.84 31.59
N GLN A 63 -17.39 -19.53 32.65
CA GLN A 63 -17.57 -20.99 32.68
C GLN A 63 -18.75 -21.48 31.83
N HIS A 64 -19.82 -20.69 31.69
CA HIS A 64 -21.11 -21.16 31.19
C HIS A 64 -21.41 -20.79 29.72
N ASP A 65 -20.43 -20.28 28.97
CA ASP A 65 -20.64 -19.67 27.65
C ASP A 65 -20.13 -20.55 26.49
N HIS A 66 -20.58 -21.80 26.45
CA HIS A 66 -20.02 -22.81 25.53
C HIS A 66 -20.65 -22.83 24.13
N SER A 67 -21.84 -22.24 23.95
CA SER A 67 -22.57 -22.33 22.68
C SER A 67 -22.23 -21.22 21.68
N PHE A 68 -22.06 -19.96 22.13
CA PHE A 68 -21.70 -18.80 21.29
C PHE A 68 -21.06 -17.68 22.14
N PRO A 69 -19.83 -17.85 22.64
CA PRO A 69 -19.20 -16.84 23.47
C PRO A 69 -19.00 -15.52 22.72
N SER A 70 -19.27 -14.40 23.37
CA SER A 70 -18.99 -13.08 22.81
C SER A 70 -17.49 -12.89 22.54
N SER A 71 -17.13 -12.13 21.48
CA SER A 71 -15.75 -11.99 21.05
C SER A 71 -14.80 -11.48 22.14
N TRP A 72 -15.28 -10.61 23.04
CA TRP A 72 -14.50 -10.14 24.18
C TRP A 72 -14.21 -11.25 25.20
N LYS A 73 -15.13 -12.20 25.43
CA LYS A 73 -14.91 -13.35 26.30
C LYS A 73 -13.91 -14.32 25.71
N ILE A 74 -13.98 -14.55 24.40
CA ILE A 74 -12.98 -15.35 23.66
C ILE A 74 -11.59 -14.74 23.85
N LEU A 75 -11.46 -13.42 23.67
CA LEU A 75 -10.18 -12.74 23.86
C LEU A 75 -9.66 -12.88 25.30
N LEU A 76 -10.52 -12.72 26.32
CA LEU A 76 -10.13 -12.93 27.72
C LEU A 76 -9.63 -14.36 27.95
N GLN A 77 -10.34 -15.37 27.44
CA GLN A 77 -9.96 -16.78 27.55
C GLN A 77 -8.62 -17.04 26.87
N GLN A 78 -8.44 -16.59 25.64
CA GLN A 78 -7.20 -16.79 24.88
C GLN A 78 -6.00 -16.10 25.54
N THR A 79 -6.17 -14.85 25.98
CA THR A 79 -5.11 -14.07 26.62
C THR A 79 -4.66 -14.68 27.94
N TYR A 80 -5.58 -15.31 28.68
CA TYR A 80 -5.22 -16.03 29.89
C TYR A 80 -4.56 -17.38 29.61
N LEU A 81 -5.10 -18.15 28.66
CA LEU A 81 -4.59 -19.49 28.33
C LEU A 81 -3.17 -19.47 27.75
N SER A 82 -2.72 -18.35 27.17
CA SER A 82 -1.34 -18.20 26.72
C SER A 82 -0.31 -18.10 27.85
N HIS A 83 -0.73 -18.09 29.13
CA HIS A 83 0.12 -17.97 30.33
C HIS A 83 1.23 -16.90 30.23
N PRO A 84 0.93 -15.67 29.75
CA PRO A 84 1.92 -14.63 29.64
C PRO A 84 2.46 -14.23 31.03
N SER A 85 3.78 -14.13 31.14
CA SER A 85 4.47 -13.60 32.32
C SER A 85 5.46 -12.52 31.85
N PRO A 86 5.25 -11.24 32.20
CA PRO A 86 4.20 -10.70 33.07
C PRO A 86 2.79 -10.79 32.47
N LEU A 87 1.77 -10.73 33.32
CA LEU A 87 0.37 -10.71 32.88
C LEU A 87 0.09 -9.43 32.07
N PRO A 88 -0.60 -9.51 30.92
CA PRO A 88 -0.80 -8.40 30.02
C PRO A 88 -1.87 -7.44 30.54
N THR A 89 -2.06 -6.34 29.81
CA THR A 89 -3.25 -5.50 29.91
C THR A 89 -4.09 -5.66 28.66
N ILE A 90 -5.42 -5.78 28.80
CA ILE A 90 -6.34 -5.71 27.65
C ILE A 90 -7.08 -4.39 27.70
N ARG A 91 -6.95 -3.60 26.64
CA ARG A 91 -7.64 -2.33 26.46
C ARG A 91 -8.84 -2.52 25.55
N PHE A 92 -10.05 -2.39 26.09
CA PHE A 92 -11.29 -2.37 25.32
C PHE A 92 -11.59 -0.95 24.82
N LEU A 93 -11.88 -0.82 23.53
CA LEU A 93 -12.08 0.46 22.86
C LEU A 93 -13.57 0.71 22.57
N PHE A 94 -14.02 1.94 22.81
CA PHE A 94 -15.41 2.36 22.66
C PHE A 94 -15.50 3.67 21.91
N THR A 95 -16.66 3.92 21.30
CA THR A 95 -17.00 5.18 20.64
C THR A 95 -17.98 6.01 21.48
N SER A 96 -17.77 7.31 21.46
CA SER A 96 -18.69 8.34 21.97
C SER A 96 -19.65 8.84 20.89
N ALA A 97 -19.55 8.36 19.65
CA ALA A 97 -20.43 8.67 18.53
C ALA A 97 -21.23 7.43 18.07
N SER A 98 -22.52 7.63 17.78
CA SER A 98 -23.36 6.62 17.14
C SER A 98 -23.29 6.75 15.63
N GLY A 99 -23.41 5.65 14.90
CA GLY A 99 -23.44 5.63 13.45
C GLY A 99 -22.89 4.32 12.90
N TYR A 100 -22.50 4.30 11.64
CA TYR A 100 -22.02 3.10 10.96
C TYR A 100 -20.50 3.08 10.86
N ILE A 101 -19.87 1.94 11.13
CA ILE A 101 -18.42 1.84 11.01
C ILE A 101 -17.94 1.87 9.56
N ALA A 102 -16.88 2.64 9.29
CA ALA A 102 -16.29 2.75 7.97
C ALA A 102 -15.57 1.46 7.53
N ARG A 103 -15.10 0.60 8.43
CA ARG A 103 -14.57 -0.74 8.11
C ARG A 103 -14.57 -1.61 9.36
N SER A 104 -14.86 -2.91 9.24
CA SER A 104 -14.98 -3.78 10.41
C SER A 104 -13.65 -4.18 11.01
N ASP A 105 -12.59 -4.29 10.23
CA ASP A 105 -11.25 -4.66 10.71
C ASP A 105 -10.39 -3.43 11.10
N LEU A 106 -11.03 -2.29 11.40
CA LEU A 106 -10.31 -1.03 11.60
C LEU A 106 -9.23 -1.12 12.69
N ILE A 107 -9.58 -1.69 13.84
CA ILE A 107 -8.69 -1.79 15.00
C ILE A 107 -7.43 -2.61 14.67
N PRO A 108 -7.52 -3.89 14.24
CA PRO A 108 -6.33 -4.67 13.91
C PRO A 108 -5.48 -4.02 12.82
N ARG A 109 -6.10 -3.36 11.83
CA ARG A 109 -5.36 -2.72 10.72
C ARG A 109 -4.62 -1.47 11.15
N ARG A 110 -5.26 -0.60 11.93
CA ARG A 110 -4.64 0.66 12.37
C ARG A 110 -3.54 0.44 13.40
N PHE A 111 -3.56 -0.66 14.16
CA PHE A 111 -2.54 -0.99 15.16
C PHE A 111 -1.49 -2.00 14.69
N GLU A 112 -1.53 -2.43 13.43
CA GLU A 112 -0.51 -3.30 12.86
C GLU A 112 0.88 -2.64 12.92
N GLY A 113 1.88 -3.37 13.43
CA GLY A 113 3.24 -2.85 13.62
C GLY A 113 3.40 -1.83 14.75
N CYS A 114 2.37 -1.58 15.58
CA CYS A 114 2.47 -0.67 16.70
C CYS A 114 3.39 -1.23 17.82
N PRO A 115 4.46 -0.54 18.21
CA PRO A 115 5.48 -1.11 19.11
C PRO A 115 5.01 -1.33 20.55
N VAL A 116 3.94 -0.64 20.98
CA VAL A 116 3.41 -0.74 22.35
C VAL A 116 2.31 -1.79 22.49
N ILE A 117 1.90 -2.44 21.39
CA ILE A 117 0.79 -3.40 21.35
C ILE A 117 1.28 -4.77 20.90
N THR A 118 0.87 -5.81 21.62
CA THR A 118 1.16 -7.21 21.28
C THR A 118 0.23 -7.76 20.22
N SER A 119 -1.07 -7.44 20.31
CA SER A 119 -2.06 -7.83 19.30
C SER A 119 -3.28 -6.91 19.35
N ALA A 120 -4.02 -6.85 18.25
CA ALA A 120 -5.22 -6.02 18.12
C ALA A 120 -6.35 -6.86 17.51
N HIS A 121 -7.57 -6.65 18.01
CA HIS A 121 -8.73 -7.48 17.72
C HIS A 121 -9.93 -6.59 17.42
N SER A 122 -10.68 -6.94 16.38
CA SER A 122 -11.98 -6.30 16.12
C SER A 122 -13.11 -7.18 16.63
N PHE A 123 -14.17 -6.56 17.14
CA PHE A 123 -15.44 -7.22 17.45
C PHE A 123 -16.58 -6.79 16.53
N LEU A 124 -16.24 -6.03 15.48
CA LEU A 124 -17.19 -5.46 14.56
C LEU A 124 -17.47 -6.41 13.40
N SER A 125 -18.70 -6.36 12.90
CA SER A 125 -19.11 -6.97 11.62
C SER A 125 -19.20 -5.91 10.53
N PRO A 126 -18.98 -6.25 9.24
CA PRO A 126 -19.12 -5.29 8.15
C PRO A 126 -20.46 -4.55 8.18
N LEU A 127 -20.45 -3.26 7.85
CA LEU A 127 -21.63 -2.37 7.81
C LEU A 127 -22.37 -2.20 9.16
N GLN A 128 -21.76 -2.61 10.28
CA GLN A 128 -22.40 -2.55 11.58
C GLN A 128 -22.68 -1.10 12.03
N HIS A 129 -23.89 -0.89 12.53
CA HIS A 129 -24.23 0.28 13.33
C HIS A 129 -23.71 0.10 14.76
N VAL A 130 -23.04 1.11 15.30
CA VAL A 130 -22.58 1.19 16.68
C VAL A 130 -23.32 2.31 17.41
N THR A 131 -23.64 2.07 18.68
CA THR A 131 -24.30 3.07 19.53
C THR A 131 -23.28 3.68 20.48
N SER A 132 -23.32 5.00 20.61
CA SER A 132 -22.46 5.74 21.54
C SER A 132 -22.77 5.36 22.97
N LEU A 133 -21.73 5.01 23.71
CA LEU A 133 -21.81 4.75 25.14
C LEU A 133 -21.02 5.82 25.88
N SER A 134 -21.63 6.41 26.90
CA SER A 134 -20.94 7.38 27.75
C SER A 134 -20.12 6.64 28.80
N SER A 135 -18.84 6.99 28.91
CA SER A 135 -17.97 6.50 29.98
C SER A 135 -18.49 6.86 31.39
N GLN A 136 -19.38 7.84 31.52
CA GLN A 136 -19.97 8.26 32.80
C GLN A 136 -21.12 7.36 33.27
N THR A 137 -21.72 6.56 32.38
CA THR A 137 -22.89 5.72 32.70
C THR A 137 -22.51 4.27 33.02
N ILE A 138 -21.22 3.94 33.01
CA ILE A 138 -20.73 2.61 33.34
C ILE A 138 -20.90 2.33 34.83
N THR A 139 -21.44 1.16 35.15
CA THR A 139 -21.64 0.67 36.51
C THR A 139 -21.18 -0.78 36.61
N PRO A 140 -20.91 -1.28 37.83
CA PRO A 140 -20.67 -2.69 38.05
C PRO A 140 -21.68 -3.65 37.41
N SER A 141 -22.95 -3.27 37.38
CA SER A 141 -24.04 -4.14 36.91
C SER A 141 -24.21 -4.17 35.39
N ASN A 142 -23.65 -3.22 34.65
CA ASN A 142 -23.81 -3.13 33.19
C ASN A 142 -22.49 -3.30 32.41
N LEU A 143 -21.39 -3.66 33.10
CA LEU A 143 -20.08 -3.79 32.48
C LEU A 143 -20.07 -4.80 31.32
N GLU A 144 -20.74 -5.94 31.45
CA GLU A 144 -20.77 -6.95 30.38
C GLU A 144 -21.51 -6.44 29.12
N ASP A 145 -22.57 -5.65 29.29
CA ASP A 145 -23.28 -5.01 28.17
C ASP A 145 -22.37 -4.00 27.46
N PHE A 146 -21.60 -3.24 28.24
CA PHE A 146 -20.57 -2.35 27.72
C PHE A 146 -19.53 -3.15 26.93
N LEU A 147 -18.89 -4.15 27.51
CA LEU A 147 -17.87 -4.97 26.83
C LEU A 147 -18.39 -5.60 25.53
N SER A 148 -19.65 -6.01 25.51
CA SER A 148 -20.32 -6.55 24.31
C SER A 148 -20.55 -5.50 23.21
N SER A 149 -20.49 -4.21 23.55
CA SER A 149 -20.61 -3.06 22.64
C SER A 149 -19.26 -2.43 22.28
N SER A 150 -18.14 -3.01 22.73
CA SER A 150 -16.81 -2.51 22.37
C SER A 150 -16.53 -2.67 20.88
N LEU A 151 -15.80 -1.71 20.30
CA LEU A 151 -15.37 -1.77 18.90
C LEU A 151 -14.36 -2.90 18.66
N GLY A 152 -13.62 -3.24 19.71
CA GLY A 152 -12.48 -4.13 19.65
C GLY A 152 -11.62 -3.95 20.87
N ALA A 153 -10.46 -4.59 20.85
CA ALA A 153 -9.49 -4.47 21.92
C ALA A 153 -8.06 -4.57 21.43
N VAL A 154 -7.15 -3.98 22.18
CA VAL A 154 -5.70 -4.15 22.00
C VAL A 154 -5.10 -4.80 23.24
N VAL A 155 -4.17 -5.72 23.03
CA VAL A 155 -3.43 -6.41 24.10
C VAL A 155 -2.09 -5.72 24.24
N LEU A 156 -1.78 -5.27 25.45
CA LEU A 156 -0.58 -4.54 25.82
C LEU A 156 0.32 -5.44 26.70
N PRO A 157 1.64 -5.30 26.61
CA PRO A 157 2.56 -5.94 27.57
C PRO A 157 2.23 -5.58 29.03
N GLY A 158 2.57 -6.46 29.96
CA GLY A 158 2.28 -6.25 31.39
C GLY A 158 3.00 -5.06 32.01
N ASP A 159 4.10 -4.64 31.41
CA ASP A 159 4.95 -3.51 31.79
C ASP A 159 4.84 -2.33 30.81
N HIS A 160 3.75 -2.26 30.03
CA HIS A 160 3.51 -1.18 29.08
C HIS A 160 3.49 0.21 29.76
N ASP A 161 3.88 1.23 28.99
CA ASP A 161 3.66 2.63 29.37
C ASP A 161 2.23 3.06 28.98
N PRO A 162 1.34 3.37 29.95
CA PRO A 162 -0.02 3.80 29.66
C PRO A 162 -0.09 5.12 28.87
N VAL A 163 0.91 6.00 29.03
CA VAL A 163 0.99 7.26 28.29
C VAL A 163 1.25 6.97 26.82
N ALA A 164 2.27 6.17 26.51
CA ALA A 164 2.56 5.75 25.14
C ALA A 164 1.37 5.02 24.49
N ALA A 165 0.69 4.13 25.22
CA ALA A 165 -0.50 3.45 24.71
C ALA A 165 -1.66 4.43 24.38
N ASN A 166 -1.83 5.47 25.19
CA ASN A 166 -2.83 6.52 24.95
C ASN A 166 -2.47 7.38 23.72
N GLU A 167 -1.20 7.78 23.60
CA GLU A 167 -0.72 8.54 22.43
C GLU A 167 -0.85 7.73 21.13
N GLU A 168 -0.53 6.43 21.14
CA GLU A 168 -0.73 5.57 19.97
C GLU A 168 -2.22 5.39 19.63
N THR A 169 -3.09 5.29 20.64
CA THR A 169 -4.54 5.25 20.41
C THR A 169 -5.04 6.54 19.77
N TYR A 170 -4.55 7.69 20.25
CA TYR A 170 -4.86 9.00 19.69
C TYR A 170 -4.37 9.11 18.23
N ASN A 171 -3.10 8.81 18.00
CA ASN A 171 -2.46 8.85 16.69
C ASN A 171 -3.21 8.02 15.64
N ARG A 172 -3.72 6.85 16.04
CA ARG A 172 -4.31 5.86 15.15
C ARG A 172 -5.82 5.94 15.02
N LEU A 173 -6.55 6.50 15.97
CA LEU A 173 -8.02 6.53 15.92
C LEU A 173 -8.63 7.93 15.88
N ASP A 174 -7.84 9.00 15.87
CA ASP A 174 -8.34 10.39 15.72
C ASP A 174 -8.70 10.73 14.26
N PHE A 175 -9.70 10.04 13.70
CA PHE A 175 -10.22 10.28 12.36
C PHE A 175 -11.71 9.86 12.23
N PRO A 176 -12.48 10.32 11.22
CA PRO A 176 -13.94 10.16 11.20
C PRO A 176 -14.41 8.77 10.71
N PHE A 177 -14.12 7.71 11.47
CA PHE A 177 -14.46 6.33 11.09
C PHE A 177 -15.90 5.88 11.40
N ILE A 178 -16.71 6.75 12.01
CA ILE A 178 -18.15 6.53 12.20
C ILE A 178 -18.90 7.42 11.21
N LEU A 179 -19.62 6.78 10.30
CA LEU A 179 -20.41 7.40 9.24
C LEU A 179 -21.82 7.72 9.74
N GLY A 180 -22.38 8.84 9.27
CA GLY A 180 -23.76 9.22 9.58
C GLY A 180 -24.79 8.46 8.73
N ASP A 181 -24.47 8.23 7.46
CA ASP A 181 -25.34 7.52 6.52
C ASP A 181 -25.11 6.00 6.57
N GLU A 182 -26.17 5.22 6.36
CA GLU A 182 -26.13 3.76 6.34
C GLU A 182 -25.41 3.24 5.07
N PRO A 183 -24.23 2.62 5.21
CA PRO A 183 -23.61 1.93 4.09
C PRO A 183 -24.39 0.66 3.80
N THR A 184 -24.46 0.27 2.53
CA THR A 184 -25.23 -0.91 2.09
C THR A 184 -24.29 -1.94 1.48
N GLU A 185 -24.65 -3.21 1.54
CA GLU A 185 -23.88 -4.26 0.87
C GLU A 185 -23.81 -3.95 -0.64
N LYS A 186 -22.59 -3.92 -1.16
CA LYS A 186 -22.31 -3.70 -2.58
C LYS A 186 -21.61 -4.90 -3.18
N ARG A 187 -21.64 -4.97 -4.50
CA ARG A 187 -20.95 -6.01 -5.26
C ARG A 187 -20.06 -5.39 -6.31
N ILE A 188 -18.82 -5.85 -6.37
CA ILE A 188 -17.83 -5.43 -7.36
C ILE A 188 -17.46 -6.61 -8.25
N ALA A 189 -17.40 -6.37 -9.55
CA ALA A 189 -16.72 -7.27 -10.47
C ALA A 189 -15.22 -6.92 -10.48
N TRP A 190 -14.37 -7.83 -10.04
CA TRP A 190 -12.92 -7.67 -10.07
C TRP A 190 -12.36 -8.37 -11.31
N VAL A 191 -11.81 -7.60 -12.25
CA VAL A 191 -11.25 -8.11 -13.49
C VAL A 191 -9.74 -8.32 -13.33
N GLN A 192 -9.30 -9.56 -13.54
CA GLN A 192 -7.95 -10.06 -13.28
C GLN A 192 -7.62 -10.18 -11.77
N GLY A 193 -7.72 -11.41 -11.24
CA GLY A 193 -7.61 -11.79 -9.82
C GLY A 193 -6.19 -11.99 -9.28
N ARG A 194 -5.18 -11.43 -9.96
CA ARG A 194 -3.74 -11.58 -9.68
C ARG A 194 -3.24 -13.03 -9.65
N GLU A 195 -1.92 -13.19 -9.67
CA GLU A 195 -1.31 -14.49 -9.96
C GLU A 195 -1.47 -15.52 -8.82
N ASP A 196 -1.52 -15.05 -7.58
CA ASP A 196 -1.63 -15.87 -6.38
C ASP A 196 -2.17 -15.05 -5.18
N ILE A 197 -2.39 -15.73 -4.06
CA ILE A 197 -2.87 -15.09 -2.82
C ILE A 197 -1.87 -14.10 -2.24
N ASP A 198 -0.57 -14.38 -2.34
CA ASP A 198 0.51 -13.61 -1.72
C ASP A 198 0.60 -12.19 -2.30
N CYS A 199 0.11 -11.97 -3.53
CA CYS A 199 0.09 -10.67 -4.18
C CYS A 199 -1.27 -9.94 -4.19
N ILE A 200 -2.28 -10.41 -3.44
CA ILE A 200 -3.60 -9.78 -3.41
C ILE A 200 -4.42 -9.96 -2.12
N GLU A 201 -3.98 -10.80 -1.18
CA GLU A 201 -4.75 -11.18 0.02
C GLU A 201 -5.35 -9.98 0.75
N ARG A 202 -4.55 -8.93 1.00
CA ARG A 202 -5.03 -7.74 1.73
C ARG A 202 -6.16 -7.02 1.00
N ALA A 203 -6.16 -6.99 -0.33
CA ALA A 203 -7.24 -6.40 -1.11
C ALA A 203 -8.55 -7.20 -0.99
N LEU A 204 -8.46 -8.53 -1.04
CA LEU A 204 -9.63 -9.42 -0.90
C LEU A 204 -10.22 -9.35 0.52
N ASN A 205 -9.36 -9.32 1.53
CA ASN A 205 -9.77 -9.13 2.93
C ASN A 205 -10.38 -7.74 3.16
N ALA A 206 -9.85 -6.69 2.53
CA ALA A 206 -10.42 -5.35 2.60
C ALA A 206 -11.85 -5.33 2.03
N ALA A 207 -12.14 -6.07 0.96
CA ALA A 207 -13.50 -6.15 0.41
C ALA A 207 -14.50 -6.69 1.44
N GLN A 208 -14.16 -7.81 2.09
CA GLN A 208 -14.99 -8.38 3.15
C GLN A 208 -15.17 -7.41 4.32
N ALA A 209 -14.10 -6.77 4.79
CA ALA A 209 -14.16 -5.81 5.89
C ALA A 209 -14.99 -4.56 5.55
N LEU A 210 -15.09 -4.21 4.27
CA LEU A 210 -15.94 -3.14 3.78
C LEU A 210 -17.41 -3.56 3.62
N GLY A 211 -17.73 -4.86 3.62
CA GLY A 211 -19.05 -5.36 3.24
C GLY A 211 -19.27 -5.34 1.73
N ILE A 212 -18.20 -5.52 0.96
CA ILE A 212 -18.20 -5.63 -0.49
C ILE A 212 -18.07 -7.10 -0.88
N THR A 213 -19.05 -7.56 -1.65
CA THR A 213 -19.06 -8.90 -2.23
C THR A 213 -18.32 -8.88 -3.57
N LEU A 214 -17.32 -9.75 -3.75
CA LEU A 214 -16.52 -9.82 -4.97
C LEU A 214 -17.02 -10.89 -5.94
N VAL A 215 -17.08 -10.53 -7.22
CA VAL A 215 -17.24 -11.48 -8.34
C VAL A 215 -15.99 -11.36 -9.19
N ILE A 216 -15.26 -12.46 -9.37
CA ILE A 216 -14.01 -12.44 -10.13
C ILE A 216 -14.32 -12.70 -11.59
N ILE A 217 -13.76 -11.89 -12.50
CA ILE A 217 -13.82 -12.11 -13.95
C ILE A 217 -12.38 -12.37 -14.43
N ASP A 218 -12.11 -13.59 -14.86
CA ASP A 218 -10.76 -14.00 -15.26
C ASP A 218 -10.76 -15.19 -16.22
N GLU A 219 -9.58 -15.57 -16.70
CA GLU A 219 -9.38 -16.69 -17.61
C GLU A 219 -9.64 -18.04 -16.93
N LYS A 220 -9.96 -19.03 -17.75
CA LYS A 220 -10.08 -20.42 -17.33
C LYS A 220 -8.80 -20.91 -16.67
N GLY A 221 -8.93 -21.60 -15.55
CA GLY A 221 -7.82 -22.21 -14.81
C GLY A 221 -7.19 -21.29 -13.77
N HIS A 222 -7.69 -20.06 -13.60
CA HIS A 222 -7.26 -19.17 -12.53
C HIS A 222 -7.47 -19.81 -11.14
N TRP A 223 -6.59 -19.55 -10.17
CA TRP A 223 -6.61 -20.20 -8.84
C TRP A 223 -7.86 -19.88 -8.02
N LEU A 224 -8.50 -18.73 -8.28
CA LEU A 224 -9.81 -18.40 -7.71
C LEU A 224 -10.96 -19.19 -8.35
N GLN A 225 -10.82 -19.88 -9.50
CA GLN A 225 -11.96 -20.48 -10.20
C GLN A 225 -12.64 -21.62 -9.42
N ASP A 226 -11.88 -22.45 -8.68
CA ASP A 226 -12.45 -23.60 -7.96
C ASP A 226 -13.29 -23.17 -6.74
N PRO A 227 -14.61 -23.43 -6.73
CA PRO A 227 -15.49 -23.07 -5.62
C PRO A 227 -15.27 -23.93 -4.36
N ASN A 228 -14.46 -24.99 -4.44
CA ASN A 228 -14.09 -25.83 -3.29
C ASN A 228 -12.66 -25.54 -2.79
N SER A 229 -11.97 -24.57 -3.39
CA SER A 229 -10.66 -24.15 -2.91
C SER A 229 -10.76 -23.54 -1.51
N GLN A 230 -9.66 -23.57 -0.75
CA GLN A 230 -9.58 -22.92 0.55
C GLN A 230 -9.87 -21.40 0.48
N TRP A 231 -9.69 -20.80 -0.70
CA TRP A 231 -9.88 -19.38 -0.97
C TRP A 231 -11.27 -19.03 -1.51
N ALA A 232 -12.17 -20.01 -1.69
CA ALA A 232 -13.50 -19.79 -2.26
C ALA A 232 -14.33 -18.75 -1.48
N HIS A 233 -14.10 -18.63 -0.17
CA HIS A 233 -14.75 -17.64 0.71
C HIS A 233 -14.39 -16.17 0.40
N LEU A 234 -13.34 -15.91 -0.39
CA LEU A 234 -12.91 -14.56 -0.77
C LEU A 234 -13.75 -13.94 -1.89
N ARG A 235 -14.65 -14.71 -2.50
CA ARG A 235 -15.52 -14.27 -3.59
C ARG A 235 -16.89 -14.94 -3.51
N GLU A 236 -17.88 -14.34 -4.13
CA GLU A 236 -19.19 -14.96 -4.31
C GLU A 236 -19.20 -15.87 -5.55
N ASP A 237 -18.61 -15.43 -6.65
CA ASP A 237 -18.61 -16.18 -7.90
C ASP A 237 -17.40 -15.87 -8.79
N PHE A 238 -17.17 -16.74 -9.76
CA PHE A 238 -16.11 -16.62 -10.77
C PHE A 238 -16.71 -16.75 -12.16
N ILE A 239 -16.55 -15.72 -12.98
CA ILE A 239 -17.00 -15.68 -14.36
C ILE A 239 -15.78 -15.89 -15.26
N GLU A 240 -15.76 -17.04 -15.94
CA GLU A 240 -14.76 -17.32 -16.96
C GLU A 240 -14.97 -16.40 -18.17
N ALA A 241 -13.95 -15.59 -18.50
CA ALA A 241 -13.98 -14.70 -19.66
C ALA A 241 -12.56 -14.54 -20.24
N ASP A 242 -12.50 -14.27 -21.55
CA ASP A 242 -11.27 -13.82 -22.19
C ASP A 242 -10.98 -12.37 -21.76
N ILE A 243 -9.90 -12.17 -21.00
CA ILE A 243 -9.46 -10.87 -20.50
C ILE A 243 -8.25 -10.31 -21.28
N ALA A 244 -7.99 -10.79 -22.50
CA ALA A 244 -6.96 -10.22 -23.36
C ALA A 244 -7.27 -8.74 -23.67
N PRO A 245 -6.33 -7.79 -23.48
CA PRO A 245 -6.58 -6.35 -23.59
C PRO A 245 -6.60 -5.87 -25.06
N ASN A 246 -7.58 -6.35 -25.82
CA ASN A 246 -7.84 -5.99 -27.22
C ASN A 246 -9.17 -5.23 -27.38
N ASP A 247 -9.48 -4.76 -28.59
CA ASP A 247 -10.69 -3.95 -28.87
C ASP A 247 -12.01 -4.62 -28.44
N GLY A 248 -12.05 -5.96 -28.36
CA GLY A 248 -13.23 -6.70 -27.91
C GLY A 248 -13.37 -6.81 -26.39
N PHE A 249 -12.33 -6.48 -25.62
CA PHE A 249 -12.28 -6.62 -24.17
C PHE A 249 -13.41 -5.90 -23.43
N PRO A 250 -13.69 -4.60 -23.69
CA PRO A 250 -14.77 -3.89 -23.00
C PRO A 250 -16.11 -4.62 -23.13
N GLN A 251 -16.45 -5.06 -24.34
CA GLN A 251 -17.72 -5.75 -24.60
C GLN A 251 -17.78 -7.11 -23.89
N ARG A 252 -16.67 -7.86 -23.81
CA ARG A 252 -16.61 -9.12 -23.05
C ARG A 252 -16.87 -8.90 -21.56
N ILE A 253 -16.35 -7.82 -20.98
CA ILE A 253 -16.65 -7.45 -19.59
C ILE A 253 -18.12 -7.05 -19.43
N VAL A 254 -18.69 -6.27 -20.36
CA VAL A 254 -20.12 -5.92 -20.38
C VAL A 254 -20.99 -7.17 -20.41
N ASP A 255 -20.66 -8.13 -21.27
CA ASP A 255 -21.41 -9.38 -21.43
C ASP A 255 -21.29 -10.27 -20.19
N ALA A 256 -20.10 -10.37 -19.59
CA ALA A 256 -19.87 -11.07 -18.33
C ALA A 256 -20.73 -10.49 -17.19
N VAL A 257 -20.71 -9.16 -17.02
CA VAL A 257 -21.50 -8.47 -15.98
C VAL A 257 -23.00 -8.63 -16.21
N LYS A 258 -23.48 -8.50 -17.46
CA LYS A 258 -24.90 -8.70 -17.79
C LYS A 258 -25.34 -10.16 -17.61
N GLY A 259 -24.46 -11.12 -17.89
CA GLY A 259 -24.70 -12.55 -17.76
C GLY A 259 -24.76 -13.05 -16.32
N TYR A 260 -24.16 -12.34 -15.37
CA TYR A 260 -24.07 -12.75 -13.97
C TYR A 260 -25.43 -12.88 -13.25
N GLY A 261 -26.42 -12.09 -13.64
CA GLY A 261 -27.79 -12.19 -13.11
C GLY A 261 -28.05 -11.53 -11.75
N LYS A 262 -27.03 -10.98 -11.06
CA LYS A 262 -27.20 -10.09 -9.90
C LYS A 262 -26.63 -8.70 -10.18
N LYS A 263 -27.07 -7.70 -9.41
CA LYS A 263 -26.60 -6.32 -9.56
C LYS A 263 -25.12 -6.20 -9.17
N ILE A 264 -24.31 -5.73 -10.12
CA ILE A 264 -22.94 -5.22 -9.92
C ILE A 264 -23.03 -3.70 -9.72
N GLY A 265 -22.36 -3.19 -8.68
CA GLY A 265 -22.32 -1.76 -8.34
C GLY A 265 -21.08 -1.04 -8.87
N GLY A 266 -20.03 -1.78 -9.20
CA GLY A 266 -18.77 -1.24 -9.72
C GLY A 266 -17.91 -2.33 -10.35
N ILE A 267 -16.94 -1.92 -11.17
CA ILE A 267 -15.94 -2.82 -11.77
C ILE A 267 -14.55 -2.30 -11.40
N VAL A 268 -13.68 -3.19 -10.93
CA VAL A 268 -12.31 -2.85 -10.54
C VAL A 268 -11.35 -3.69 -11.36
N THR A 269 -10.27 -3.04 -11.80
CA THR A 269 -9.02 -3.70 -12.17
C THR A 269 -7.85 -2.86 -11.67
N ILE A 270 -6.73 -3.52 -11.45
CA ILE A 270 -5.41 -2.94 -11.11
C ILE A 270 -4.36 -3.30 -12.17
N SER A 271 -4.81 -3.69 -13.37
CA SER A 271 -3.96 -4.00 -14.52
C SER A 271 -3.93 -2.80 -15.47
N ASP A 272 -2.79 -2.13 -15.63
CA ASP A 272 -2.67 -0.90 -16.45
C ASP A 272 -3.25 -1.07 -17.85
N VAL A 273 -2.88 -2.16 -18.52
CA VAL A 273 -3.32 -2.48 -19.88
C VAL A 273 -4.84 -2.71 -20.02
N ARG A 274 -5.56 -2.89 -18.90
CA ARG A 274 -7.01 -3.16 -18.86
C ARG A 274 -7.82 -1.98 -18.31
N LEU A 275 -7.19 -0.98 -17.69
CA LEU A 275 -7.88 0.13 -17.04
C LEU A 275 -8.84 0.86 -18.00
N ALA A 276 -8.35 1.27 -19.17
CA ALA A 276 -9.16 1.96 -20.17
C ALA A 276 -10.35 1.11 -20.63
N GLY A 277 -10.14 -0.18 -20.90
CA GLY A 277 -11.21 -1.07 -21.36
C GLY A 277 -12.25 -1.37 -20.28
N VAL A 278 -11.85 -1.46 -19.01
CA VAL A 278 -12.78 -1.54 -17.88
C VAL A 278 -13.58 -0.26 -17.72
N ALA A 279 -12.95 0.92 -17.88
CA ALA A 279 -13.65 2.20 -17.87
C ALA A 279 -14.70 2.28 -19.00
N GLN A 280 -14.36 1.83 -20.22
CA GLN A 280 -15.32 1.76 -21.33
C GLN A 280 -16.50 0.81 -21.00
N ALA A 281 -16.22 -0.34 -20.37
CA ALA A 281 -17.28 -1.25 -19.93
C ALA A 281 -18.18 -0.60 -18.87
N CYS A 282 -17.61 0.15 -17.91
CA CYS A 282 -18.36 0.93 -16.93
C CYS A 282 -19.27 1.97 -17.61
N GLU A 283 -18.77 2.74 -18.59
CA GLU A 283 -19.59 3.71 -19.34
C GLU A 283 -20.77 3.03 -20.04
N ILE A 284 -20.56 1.90 -20.72
CA ILE A 284 -21.62 1.14 -21.40
C ILE A 284 -22.68 0.63 -20.41
N LEU A 285 -22.26 0.26 -19.20
CA LEU A 285 -23.13 -0.26 -18.13
C LEU A 285 -23.77 0.85 -17.28
N GLY A 286 -23.35 2.11 -17.44
CA GLY A 286 -23.75 3.22 -16.57
C GLY A 286 -23.22 3.09 -15.13
N LEU A 287 -22.06 2.47 -14.95
CA LEU A 287 -21.37 2.32 -13.67
C LEU A 287 -20.37 3.47 -13.45
N PRO A 288 -20.04 3.80 -12.18
CA PRO A 288 -19.06 4.84 -11.88
C PRO A 288 -17.69 4.55 -12.51
N THR A 289 -17.10 5.55 -13.15
CA THR A 289 -15.74 5.52 -13.69
C THR A 289 -15.24 6.93 -14.00
N GLU A 290 -13.93 7.11 -13.98
CA GLU A 290 -13.29 8.22 -14.68
C GLU A 290 -13.29 7.97 -16.20
N SER A 291 -13.01 9.02 -16.98
CA SER A 291 -12.99 8.97 -18.44
C SER A 291 -12.06 7.87 -18.97
N PRO A 292 -12.52 6.99 -19.87
CA PRO A 292 -11.64 6.03 -20.54
C PRO A 292 -10.48 6.68 -21.26
N GLU A 293 -10.69 7.83 -21.88
CA GLU A 293 -9.65 8.62 -22.57
C GLU A 293 -8.54 9.02 -21.59
N ALA A 294 -8.86 9.35 -20.33
CA ALA A 294 -7.86 9.69 -19.33
C ALA A 294 -6.98 8.47 -18.99
N TYR A 295 -7.58 7.28 -18.87
CA TYR A 295 -6.83 6.03 -18.70
C TYR A 295 -5.98 5.68 -19.92
N GLU A 296 -6.46 5.95 -21.14
CA GLU A 296 -5.66 5.73 -22.35
C GLU A 296 -4.47 6.68 -22.46
N ILE A 297 -4.63 7.93 -22.03
CA ILE A 297 -3.54 8.91 -21.96
C ILE A 297 -2.50 8.45 -20.92
N ALA A 298 -2.93 8.05 -19.72
CA ALA A 298 -2.02 7.58 -18.67
C ALA A 298 -1.21 6.35 -19.11
N ALA A 299 -1.86 5.41 -19.80
CA ALA A 299 -1.22 4.18 -20.31
C ALA A 299 -0.29 4.40 -21.52
N ASP A 300 -0.22 5.61 -22.08
CA ASP A 300 0.61 5.97 -23.23
C ASP A 300 1.56 7.12 -22.85
N LYS A 301 2.82 6.78 -22.56
CA LYS A 301 3.87 7.73 -22.17
C LYS A 301 4.07 8.85 -23.19
N GLY A 302 3.81 8.59 -24.47
CA GLY A 302 3.89 9.59 -25.54
C GLY A 302 2.75 10.60 -25.47
N ARG A 303 1.50 10.13 -25.34
CA ARG A 303 0.32 10.99 -25.15
C ARG A 303 0.42 11.80 -23.86
N ALA A 304 0.82 11.16 -22.76
CA ALA A 304 1.09 11.84 -21.50
C ALA A 304 2.14 12.96 -21.69
N ARG A 305 3.29 12.65 -22.33
CA ARG A 305 4.33 13.65 -22.62
C ARG A 305 3.83 14.82 -23.44
N LEU A 306 2.99 14.59 -24.45
CA LEU A 306 2.45 15.65 -25.31
C LEU A 306 1.48 16.61 -24.57
N LEU A 307 0.95 16.21 -23.42
CA LEU A 307 0.11 17.07 -22.56
C LEU A 307 0.91 17.80 -21.48
N GLU A 308 2.16 17.41 -21.26
CA GLU A 308 3.00 18.00 -20.22
C GLU A 308 3.58 19.35 -20.64
N THR A 309 3.70 20.25 -19.66
CA THR A 309 4.31 21.56 -19.85
C THR A 309 5.81 21.54 -19.55
N VAL A 310 6.23 20.74 -18.57
CA VAL A 310 7.64 20.55 -18.22
C VAL A 310 8.28 19.60 -19.22
N GLY A 311 9.36 20.05 -19.87
CA GLY A 311 10.06 19.26 -20.89
C GLY A 311 9.43 19.22 -22.28
N ALA A 312 8.37 19.99 -22.52
CA ALA A 312 7.63 19.97 -23.78
C ALA A 312 8.53 20.23 -25.01
N GLU A 313 9.35 21.28 -24.97
CA GLU A 313 10.24 21.66 -26.07
C GLU A 313 11.44 20.71 -26.25
N GLU A 314 11.82 20.04 -25.16
CA GLU A 314 13.01 19.16 -25.09
C GLU A 314 12.69 17.72 -25.53
N SER A 315 11.43 17.34 -25.46
CA SER A 315 10.95 16.01 -25.80
C SER A 315 10.35 15.93 -27.21
N PHE A 316 10.14 14.72 -27.69
CA PHE A 316 9.36 14.43 -28.89
C PHE A 316 8.88 12.98 -28.90
N VAL A 317 7.82 12.74 -29.66
CA VAL A 317 7.25 11.41 -29.90
C VAL A 317 7.42 11.07 -31.37
N LEU A 318 7.88 9.86 -31.64
CA LEU A 318 7.96 9.26 -32.97
C LEU A 318 6.87 8.20 -33.06
N LYS A 319 6.16 8.11 -34.18
CA LYS A 319 5.26 6.99 -34.48
C LYS A 319 6.04 5.76 -34.90
N HIS A 320 7.15 5.97 -35.60
CA HIS A 320 8.02 4.91 -36.12
C HIS A 320 9.50 5.35 -36.04
N ALA A 321 10.40 4.36 -35.97
CA ALA A 321 11.84 4.64 -35.85
C ALA A 321 12.44 5.43 -37.03
N ASP A 322 11.86 5.33 -38.24
CA ASP A 322 12.34 6.01 -39.45
C ASP A 322 12.06 7.52 -39.47
N GLU A 323 11.16 8.01 -38.61
CA GLU A 323 10.88 9.44 -38.44
C GLU A 323 12.02 10.21 -37.75
N LEU A 324 12.91 9.51 -37.04
CA LEU A 324 13.97 10.13 -36.23
C LEU A 324 14.86 11.08 -37.03
N GLN A 325 15.25 10.70 -38.25
CA GLN A 325 16.16 11.51 -39.07
C GLN A 325 15.53 12.86 -39.43
N GLY A 326 14.24 12.88 -39.78
CA GLY A 326 13.52 14.13 -40.06
C GLY A 326 13.39 15.03 -38.83
N VAL A 327 13.17 14.44 -37.64
CA VAL A 327 13.13 15.21 -36.38
C VAL A 327 14.50 15.80 -36.02
N LEU A 328 15.59 15.05 -36.23
CA LEU A 328 16.95 15.55 -36.00
C LEU A 328 17.29 16.73 -36.93
N GLU A 329 16.87 16.68 -38.19
CA GLU A 329 17.05 17.77 -39.15
C GLU A 329 16.26 19.03 -38.76
N GLN A 330 15.06 18.86 -38.17
CA GLN A 330 14.22 19.97 -37.71
C GLN A 330 14.70 20.59 -36.40
N LYS A 331 15.03 19.76 -35.39
CA LYS A 331 15.44 20.22 -34.06
C LYS A 331 16.90 20.69 -34.01
N GLY A 332 17.74 20.26 -34.97
CA GLY A 332 19.16 20.57 -34.98
C GLY A 332 19.92 19.85 -33.86
N GLN A 333 20.69 20.58 -33.06
CA GLN A 333 21.52 19.99 -32.01
C GLN A 333 20.69 19.69 -30.75
N LEU A 334 20.53 18.39 -30.45
CA LEU A 334 19.91 17.93 -29.20
C LEU A 334 20.83 18.17 -27.99
N LYS A 335 20.23 18.45 -26.83
CA LYS A 335 20.92 18.45 -25.54
C LYS A 335 20.97 17.02 -25.03
N LEU A 336 22.16 16.46 -24.89
CA LEU A 336 22.40 15.10 -24.37
C LEU A 336 22.86 15.18 -22.90
N PRO A 337 22.61 14.14 -22.08
CA PRO A 337 21.98 12.87 -22.43
C PRO A 337 20.45 12.92 -22.53
N MET A 338 19.88 11.97 -23.29
CA MET A 338 18.43 11.75 -23.45
C MET A 338 18.06 10.36 -22.94
N VAL A 339 16.77 10.09 -22.77
CA VAL A 339 16.18 8.79 -22.49
C VAL A 339 15.22 8.44 -23.62
N VAL A 340 15.26 7.18 -24.05
CA VAL A 340 14.37 6.63 -25.09
C VAL A 340 13.51 5.54 -24.46
N LYS A 341 12.20 5.62 -24.67
CA LYS A 341 11.22 4.67 -24.10
C LYS A 341 10.19 4.27 -25.17
N PRO A 342 9.72 3.03 -25.20
CA PRO A 342 8.48 2.73 -25.91
C PRO A 342 7.31 3.48 -25.24
N VAL A 343 6.28 3.85 -26.00
CA VAL A 343 5.14 4.59 -25.42
C VAL A 343 4.26 3.72 -24.50
N ILE A 344 4.28 2.41 -24.70
CA ILE A 344 3.64 1.41 -23.86
C ILE A 344 4.72 0.48 -23.31
N GLY A 345 4.51 -0.09 -22.12
CA GLY A 345 5.47 -0.97 -21.46
C GLY A 345 5.45 -0.80 -19.93
N TRP A 346 6.09 -1.72 -19.22
CA TRP A 346 6.15 -1.78 -17.75
C TRP A 346 7.55 -2.19 -17.27
N SER A 347 7.85 -2.01 -15.99
CA SER A 347 9.10 -2.42 -15.34
C SER A 347 10.37 -1.88 -16.03
N SER A 348 10.32 -0.62 -16.48
CA SER A 348 11.39 0.03 -17.24
C SER A 348 11.88 -0.77 -18.47
N ASP A 349 11.02 -1.60 -19.05
CA ASP A 349 11.37 -2.43 -20.21
C ASP A 349 11.71 -1.57 -21.43
N CYS A 350 12.91 -1.80 -21.96
CA CYS A 350 13.49 -1.07 -23.09
C CYS A 350 13.63 0.45 -22.89
N VAL A 351 13.74 0.92 -21.63
CA VAL A 351 14.12 2.30 -21.31
C VAL A 351 15.64 2.43 -21.39
N THR A 352 16.16 3.36 -22.20
CA THR A 352 17.60 3.48 -22.46
C THR A 352 18.08 4.93 -22.39
N LYS A 353 19.12 5.18 -21.58
CA LYS A 353 19.85 6.45 -21.55
C LYS A 353 20.84 6.51 -22.71
N VAL A 354 20.84 7.61 -23.45
CA VAL A 354 21.70 7.81 -24.62
C VAL A 354 22.49 9.11 -24.51
N ARG A 355 23.77 9.04 -24.83
CA ARG A 355 24.76 10.12 -24.69
C ARG A 355 25.26 10.65 -26.02
N THR A 356 24.94 9.95 -27.10
CA THR A 356 25.31 10.33 -28.46
C THR A 356 24.13 10.13 -29.42
N VAL A 357 24.17 10.80 -30.57
CA VAL A 357 23.13 10.63 -31.61
C VAL A 357 23.16 9.21 -32.19
N ASP A 358 24.31 8.54 -32.21
CA ASP A 358 24.41 7.16 -32.67
C ASP A 358 23.76 6.18 -31.69
N GLU A 359 23.98 6.37 -30.39
CA GLU A 359 23.26 5.63 -29.34
C GLU A 359 21.73 5.87 -29.43
N LEU A 360 21.31 7.12 -29.69
CA LEU A 360 19.91 7.47 -29.89
C LEU A 360 19.27 6.67 -31.04
N ARG A 361 19.95 6.52 -32.18
CA ARG A 361 19.45 5.73 -33.32
C ARG A 361 19.24 4.26 -32.95
N VAL A 362 20.19 3.67 -32.22
CA VAL A 362 20.10 2.27 -31.77
C VAL A 362 18.95 2.09 -30.80
N ALA A 363 18.85 2.98 -29.80
CA ALA A 363 17.82 2.91 -28.77
C ALA A 363 16.40 3.13 -29.35
N VAL A 364 16.21 4.06 -30.28
CA VAL A 364 14.92 4.30 -30.94
C VAL A 364 14.46 3.07 -31.72
N LYS A 365 15.36 2.44 -32.47
CA LYS A 365 15.03 1.19 -33.17
C LYS A 365 14.63 0.09 -32.18
N LYS A 366 15.41 -0.10 -31.11
CA LYS A 366 15.15 -1.10 -30.07
C LYS A 366 13.78 -0.89 -29.41
N ALA A 367 13.45 0.35 -29.03
CA ALA A 367 12.17 0.70 -28.41
C ALA A 367 10.99 0.54 -29.37
N SER A 368 11.16 0.93 -30.64
CA SER A 368 10.12 0.80 -31.67
C SER A 368 9.79 -0.67 -31.98
N ASP A 369 10.80 -1.54 -31.98
CA ASP A 369 10.61 -2.98 -32.25
C ASP A 369 9.99 -3.72 -31.05
N ARG A 370 10.13 -3.22 -29.80
CA ARG A 370 9.85 -3.97 -28.56
C ARG A 370 8.41 -4.51 -28.47
N HIS A 371 7.43 -3.68 -28.82
CA HIS A 371 6.01 -4.00 -28.70
C HIS A 371 5.27 -4.06 -30.05
N ALA A 372 6.02 -4.12 -31.16
CA ALA A 372 5.46 -4.17 -32.52
C ALA A 372 4.55 -5.38 -32.75
N ASP A 373 4.86 -6.52 -32.11
CA ASP A 373 4.12 -7.78 -32.24
C ASP A 373 3.35 -8.18 -30.96
N SER A 374 3.20 -7.26 -30.00
CA SER A 374 2.49 -7.52 -28.75
C SER A 374 0.96 -7.59 -28.94
N PRO A 375 0.17 -8.11 -27.98
CA PRO A 375 -1.29 -8.10 -28.08
C PRO A 375 -1.92 -6.71 -28.25
N LYS A 376 -1.21 -5.64 -27.86
CA LYS A 376 -1.55 -4.25 -28.13
C LYS A 376 -0.39 -3.60 -28.93
N PRO A 377 -0.29 -3.86 -30.24
CA PRO A 377 0.85 -3.43 -31.05
C PRO A 377 1.11 -1.92 -30.98
N SER A 378 2.37 -1.54 -30.75
CA SER A 378 2.81 -0.16 -30.90
C SER A 378 4.28 -0.12 -31.30
N THR A 379 4.61 0.78 -32.22
CA THR A 379 5.98 1.09 -32.66
C THR A 379 6.39 2.51 -32.27
N ALA A 380 5.51 3.23 -31.55
CA ALA A 380 5.76 4.59 -31.16
C ALA A 380 6.75 4.67 -29.99
N VAL A 381 7.56 5.72 -30.01
CA VAL A 381 8.68 5.93 -29.10
C VAL A 381 8.62 7.36 -28.58
N VAL A 382 8.83 7.54 -27.28
CA VAL A 382 9.05 8.85 -26.67
C VAL A 382 10.55 9.03 -26.41
N VAL A 383 11.06 10.21 -26.78
CA VAL A 383 12.45 10.62 -26.54
C VAL A 383 12.42 11.88 -25.70
N GLU A 384 13.08 11.83 -24.55
CA GLU A 384 13.02 12.88 -23.52
C GLU A 384 14.40 13.18 -22.91
N PRO A 385 14.65 14.37 -22.37
CA PRO A 385 15.88 14.65 -21.63
C PRO A 385 16.04 13.72 -20.43
N TYR A 386 17.28 13.28 -20.19
CA TYR A 386 17.62 12.64 -18.91
C TYR A 386 17.68 13.71 -17.81
N VAL A 387 16.89 13.52 -16.75
CA VAL A 387 16.87 14.40 -15.58
C VAL A 387 17.72 13.77 -14.48
N ALA A 388 18.78 14.48 -14.05
CA ALA A 388 19.74 13.96 -13.07
C ALA A 388 19.34 14.20 -11.60
N GLY A 389 18.19 14.85 -11.37
CA GLY A 389 17.67 15.06 -10.01
C GLY A 389 17.10 13.76 -9.41
N PRO A 390 16.78 13.78 -8.09
CA PRO A 390 16.16 12.65 -7.41
C PRO A 390 14.89 12.16 -8.11
N GLU A 391 14.73 10.84 -8.18
CA GLU A 391 13.51 10.17 -8.63
C GLU A 391 12.59 9.90 -7.44
N VAL A 392 11.28 10.00 -7.70
CA VAL A 392 10.25 9.81 -6.70
C VAL A 392 9.10 9.00 -7.26
N ASP A 393 8.55 8.17 -6.38
CA ASP A 393 7.21 7.62 -6.53
C ASP A 393 6.24 8.48 -5.74
N ALA A 394 5.37 9.20 -6.45
CA ALA A 394 4.36 10.06 -5.86
C ALA A 394 2.99 9.37 -5.95
N ASN A 395 2.55 8.84 -4.81
CA ASN A 395 1.31 8.10 -4.66
C ASN A 395 0.19 9.03 -4.16
N PHE A 396 -0.85 9.22 -4.98
CA PHE A 396 -1.97 10.12 -4.66
C PHE A 396 -3.29 9.40 -4.53
N VAL A 397 -4.06 9.80 -3.53
CA VAL A 397 -5.49 9.54 -3.42
C VAL A 397 -6.19 10.86 -3.72
N MET A 398 -6.92 10.91 -4.83
CA MET A 398 -7.67 12.08 -5.23
C MET A 398 -9.17 11.84 -5.23
N LEU A 399 -9.92 12.89 -4.92
CA LEU A 399 -11.36 12.92 -4.99
C LEU A 399 -11.82 14.30 -5.43
N ASN A 400 -12.64 14.35 -6.48
CA ASN A 400 -13.23 15.59 -7.01
C ASN A 400 -12.18 16.69 -7.34
N GLY A 401 -10.99 16.27 -7.76
CA GLY A 401 -9.87 17.12 -8.13
C GLY A 401 -9.01 17.59 -6.96
N GLU A 402 -9.25 17.10 -5.75
CA GLU A 402 -8.46 17.40 -4.55
C GLU A 402 -7.60 16.18 -4.17
N ILE A 403 -6.36 16.40 -3.77
CA ILE A 403 -5.56 15.36 -3.10
C ILE A 403 -6.09 15.25 -1.67
N VAL A 404 -6.61 14.07 -1.31
CA VAL A 404 -7.08 13.78 0.07
C VAL A 404 -6.06 12.97 0.87
N PHE A 405 -5.10 12.36 0.19
CA PHE A 405 -3.91 11.76 0.79
C PHE A 405 -2.79 11.68 -0.26
N ALA A 406 -1.54 11.90 0.18
CA ALA A 406 -0.35 11.76 -0.62
C ALA A 406 0.73 11.03 0.18
N ASP A 407 1.45 10.14 -0.48
CA ASP A 407 2.70 9.56 -0.02
C ASP A 407 3.74 9.77 -1.12
N ILE A 408 4.91 10.29 -0.75
CA ILE A 408 6.00 10.56 -1.70
C ILE A 408 7.21 9.79 -1.19
N ASN A 409 7.74 8.94 -2.05
CA ASN A 409 8.77 7.99 -1.74
C ASN A 409 10.01 8.33 -2.56
N ASP A 410 11.17 8.07 -1.99
CA ASP A 410 12.45 8.17 -2.69
C ASP A 410 12.69 6.88 -3.47
N ASP A 411 12.66 6.96 -4.81
CA ASP A 411 13.15 5.88 -5.65
C ASP A 411 14.67 6.06 -5.83
N PHE A 412 15.42 5.02 -5.46
CA PHE A 412 16.86 5.11 -5.38
C PHE A 412 17.53 4.97 -6.74
N PRO A 413 18.72 5.56 -6.93
CA PRO A 413 19.42 5.52 -8.21
C PRO A 413 19.55 4.11 -8.78
N SER A 414 19.13 3.97 -10.03
CA SER A 414 19.24 2.74 -10.80
C SER A 414 20.64 2.59 -11.42
N PRO A 415 21.00 1.40 -11.97
CA PRO A 415 22.26 1.24 -12.70
C PRO A 415 22.48 2.27 -13.82
N ALA A 416 21.42 2.68 -14.52
CA ALA A 416 21.47 3.68 -15.59
C ALA A 416 21.75 5.12 -15.10
N ASP A 417 21.63 5.38 -13.80
CA ASP A 417 21.95 6.68 -13.21
C ASP A 417 23.45 6.93 -13.05
N SER A 418 24.25 5.87 -13.09
CA SER A 418 25.70 5.98 -13.06
C SER A 418 26.21 6.93 -14.15
N ALA A 419 27.22 7.74 -13.81
CA ALA A 419 27.86 8.65 -14.75
C ALA A 419 28.47 7.91 -15.96
N ASN A 420 28.84 6.64 -15.76
CA ASN A 420 29.44 5.76 -16.76
C ASN A 420 28.45 4.78 -17.40
N ALA A 421 27.14 4.90 -17.11
CA ALA A 421 26.12 4.07 -17.74
C ALA A 421 26.12 4.25 -19.27
N GLY A 422 26.13 3.13 -19.98
CA GLY A 422 25.95 3.03 -21.42
C GLY A 422 24.62 2.38 -21.78
N LEU A 423 24.56 1.72 -22.94
CA LEU A 423 23.33 1.09 -23.46
C LEU A 423 22.91 -0.20 -22.74
N LYS A 424 23.75 -0.73 -21.84
CA LYS A 424 23.51 -2.01 -21.15
C LYS A 424 22.81 -1.83 -19.82
N GLU A 425 23.16 -0.77 -19.10
CA GLU A 425 22.59 -0.44 -17.80
C GLU A 425 21.12 -0.04 -17.96
N ASN A 426 20.27 -0.54 -17.06
CA ASN A 426 18.82 -0.35 -17.09
C ASN A 426 18.36 0.57 -15.94
N PHE A 427 17.10 0.99 -16.01
CA PHE A 427 16.41 1.72 -14.95
C PHE A 427 15.63 0.77 -14.06
N GLN A 428 16.24 -0.36 -13.69
CA GLN A 428 15.61 -1.29 -12.79
C GLN A 428 15.65 -0.75 -11.36
N GLU A 429 14.51 -0.80 -10.69
CA GLU A 429 14.34 -0.44 -9.29
C GLU A 429 15.31 -1.23 -8.40
N THR A 430 15.85 -0.54 -7.39
CA THR A 430 16.76 -1.11 -6.41
C THR A 430 16.09 -1.16 -5.04
N GLN A 431 15.72 0.01 -4.52
CA GLN A 431 14.96 0.18 -3.31
C GLN A 431 14.08 1.43 -3.40
N ASN A 432 12.95 1.38 -2.71
CA ASN A 432 12.04 2.51 -2.54
C ASN A 432 11.93 2.85 -1.04
N VAL A 433 12.18 4.10 -0.66
CA VAL A 433 12.19 4.52 0.75
C VAL A 433 11.10 5.54 1.04
N LEU A 434 10.28 5.25 2.05
CA LEU A 434 9.23 6.13 2.55
C LEU A 434 9.39 6.46 4.04
N PRO A 435 9.06 7.70 4.47
CA PRO A 435 8.76 8.84 3.60
C PRO A 435 10.03 9.38 2.91
N SER A 436 9.83 10.13 1.82
CA SER A 436 10.91 10.84 1.12
C SER A 436 11.68 11.79 2.04
N ALA A 437 12.99 11.90 1.81
CA ALA A 437 13.87 12.87 2.47
C ALA A 437 14.02 14.19 1.69
N LEU A 438 13.21 14.41 0.65
CA LEU A 438 13.17 15.68 -0.06
C LEU A 438 12.70 16.83 0.86
N PRO A 439 13.20 18.07 0.64
CA PRO A 439 12.73 19.24 1.38
C PRO A 439 11.25 19.55 1.14
N GLU A 440 10.58 20.13 2.14
CA GLU A 440 9.13 20.42 2.12
C GLU A 440 8.65 21.16 0.86
N HIS A 441 9.38 22.19 0.42
CA HIS A 441 9.03 22.94 -0.81
C HIS A 441 9.08 22.10 -2.10
N GLU A 442 9.90 21.04 -2.15
CA GLU A 442 9.93 20.10 -3.28
C GLU A 442 8.78 19.11 -3.21
N LEU A 443 8.43 18.65 -2.01
CA LEU A 443 7.23 17.82 -1.78
C LEU A 443 5.95 18.56 -2.15
N GLU A 444 5.84 19.84 -1.81
CA GLU A 444 4.74 20.72 -2.23
C GLU A 444 4.69 20.87 -3.76
N ALA A 445 5.84 21.10 -4.39
CA ALA A 445 5.94 21.21 -5.85
C ALA A 445 5.52 19.91 -6.56
N ILE A 446 5.91 18.74 -6.04
CA ILE A 446 5.49 17.42 -6.52
C ILE A 446 3.96 17.29 -6.48
N GLN A 447 3.36 17.57 -5.32
CA GLN A 447 1.90 17.49 -5.15
C GLN A 447 1.17 18.43 -6.13
N ASP A 448 1.58 19.69 -6.22
CA ASP A 448 0.91 20.68 -7.05
C ASP A 448 1.04 20.38 -8.55
N GLN A 449 2.27 20.09 -9.03
CA GLN A 449 2.54 19.88 -10.45
C GLN A 449 1.98 18.55 -10.96
N LEU A 450 2.06 17.47 -10.17
CA LEU A 450 1.48 16.18 -10.55
C LEU A 450 -0.05 16.17 -10.42
N ARG A 451 -0.63 16.87 -9.43
CA ARG A 451 -2.08 17.11 -9.43
C ARG A 451 -2.53 17.83 -10.70
N ALA A 452 -1.84 18.89 -11.09
CA ALA A 452 -2.16 19.61 -12.33
C ALA A 452 -2.04 18.70 -13.56
N THR A 453 -1.04 17.82 -13.60
CA THR A 453 -0.86 16.78 -14.62
C THR A 453 -2.08 15.85 -14.69
N LEU A 454 -2.49 15.26 -13.58
CA LEU A 454 -3.65 14.36 -13.52
C LEU A 454 -4.94 15.07 -13.96
N LEU A 455 -5.13 16.33 -13.56
CA LEU A 455 -6.27 17.14 -14.00
C LEU A 455 -6.25 17.44 -15.51
N ARG A 456 -5.06 17.63 -16.12
CA ARG A 456 -4.89 17.82 -17.57
C ARG A 456 -5.18 16.55 -18.36
N GLN A 457 -4.80 15.38 -17.84
CA GLN A 457 -5.13 14.09 -18.46
C GLN A 457 -6.63 13.78 -18.39
N GLY A 458 -7.36 14.43 -17.48
CA GLY A 458 -8.81 14.35 -17.37
C GLY A 458 -9.33 13.69 -16.10
N PHE A 459 -8.43 13.24 -15.21
CA PHE A 459 -8.82 12.66 -13.94
C PHE A 459 -9.35 13.70 -12.96
N ARG A 460 -10.31 13.29 -12.13
CA ARG A 460 -10.75 14.04 -10.94
C ARG A 460 -10.62 13.21 -9.68
N SER A 461 -10.90 11.92 -9.74
CA SER A 461 -10.81 11.02 -8.59
C SER A 461 -10.02 9.77 -8.96
N GLY A 462 -9.35 9.16 -8.00
CA GLY A 462 -8.53 7.98 -8.26
C GLY A 462 -7.52 7.69 -7.16
N VAL A 463 -6.90 6.51 -7.27
CA VAL A 463 -5.63 6.22 -6.63
C VAL A 463 -4.61 6.17 -7.76
N PHE A 464 -3.54 6.94 -7.64
CA PHE A 464 -2.53 7.12 -8.67
C PHE A 464 -1.15 6.84 -8.09
N HIS A 465 -0.33 6.16 -8.88
CA HIS A 465 1.10 6.02 -8.67
C HIS A 465 1.79 6.75 -9.83
N CYS A 466 2.50 7.82 -9.52
CA CYS A 466 3.16 8.67 -10.50
C CYS A 466 4.66 8.64 -10.28
N GLU A 467 5.42 8.23 -11.28
CA GLU A 467 6.87 8.28 -11.27
C GLU A 467 7.34 9.62 -11.84
N ALA A 468 8.25 10.30 -11.17
CA ALA A 468 8.78 11.58 -11.64
C ALA A 468 10.20 11.84 -11.12
N ARG A 469 10.91 12.78 -11.77
CA ARG A 469 12.18 13.32 -11.27
C ARG A 469 12.10 14.80 -10.97
N VAL A 470 12.75 15.21 -9.88
CA VAL A 470 12.81 16.62 -9.47
C VAL A 470 13.99 17.31 -10.13
N ARG A 471 13.75 17.96 -11.27
CA ARG A 471 14.75 18.80 -11.93
C ARG A 471 14.99 20.05 -11.08
N ASN A 472 16.25 20.49 -11.01
CA ASN A 472 16.71 21.60 -10.17
C ASN A 472 16.54 21.38 -8.66
N SER A 473 16.45 20.12 -8.21
CA SER A 473 16.39 19.79 -6.78
C SER A 473 17.56 20.38 -5.99
N SER A 474 17.27 20.89 -4.80
CA SER A 474 18.22 21.38 -3.81
C SER A 474 18.98 20.25 -3.11
N VAL A 475 18.64 18.98 -3.38
CA VAL A 475 19.35 17.79 -2.90
C VAL A 475 19.72 16.86 -4.05
N ARG A 476 20.60 15.90 -3.77
CA ARG A 476 20.98 14.82 -4.69
C ARG A 476 21.49 13.61 -3.93
N TYR A 477 21.46 12.45 -4.55
CA TYR A 477 22.09 11.26 -3.97
C TYR A 477 23.61 11.35 -3.97
N ARG A 478 24.22 10.96 -2.85
CA ARG A 478 25.65 10.68 -2.73
C ARG A 478 25.90 9.57 -1.72
N ASP A 479 27.07 8.95 -1.82
CA ASP A 479 27.62 8.09 -0.78
C ASP A 479 27.86 8.91 0.49
N VAL A 480 27.19 8.52 1.58
CA VAL A 480 27.27 9.12 2.92
C VAL A 480 28.13 8.30 3.89
N GLY A 481 28.89 7.32 3.37
CA GLY A 481 29.79 6.44 4.10
C GLY A 481 29.43 4.97 3.90
N ASP A 482 30.47 4.13 3.74
CA ASP A 482 30.38 2.68 3.63
C ASP A 482 29.52 2.18 2.45
N GLY A 483 29.47 2.95 1.35
CA GLY A 483 28.70 2.59 0.15
C GLY A 483 27.20 2.88 0.25
N ILE A 484 26.74 3.43 1.37
CA ILE A 484 25.34 3.79 1.59
C ILE A 484 25.04 5.11 0.88
N LEU A 485 24.07 5.09 -0.04
CA LEU A 485 23.58 6.28 -0.71
C LEU A 485 22.49 6.97 0.12
N ASP A 486 22.50 8.30 0.16
CA ASP A 486 21.38 9.10 0.68
C ASP A 486 21.34 10.49 0.03
N LEU A 487 20.24 11.22 0.24
CA LEU A 487 20.07 12.59 -0.21
C LEU A 487 20.91 13.56 0.62
N VAL A 488 21.73 14.36 -0.06
CA VAL A 488 22.56 15.42 0.54
C VAL A 488 22.34 16.75 -0.19
N PRO A 489 22.63 17.91 0.44
CA PRO A 489 22.51 19.21 -0.21
C PRO A 489 23.25 19.29 -1.56
N ASN A 490 22.62 19.94 -2.53
CA ASN A 490 23.14 20.12 -3.88
C ASN A 490 23.60 21.56 -4.13
N ASP A 491 24.85 21.85 -3.73
CA ASP A 491 25.46 23.17 -3.89
C ASP A 491 25.62 23.65 -5.34
N GLN A 492 25.46 22.77 -6.34
CA GLN A 492 25.59 23.14 -7.76
C GLN A 492 24.42 23.98 -8.26
N ASN A 493 23.18 23.65 -7.87
CA ASN A 493 22.00 24.39 -8.32
C ASN A 493 21.94 25.80 -7.73
N SER A 494 22.48 25.99 -6.52
CA SER A 494 22.67 27.32 -5.93
C SER A 494 23.66 28.20 -6.71
N GLN A 495 24.61 27.59 -7.44
CA GLN A 495 25.58 28.30 -8.29
C GLN A 495 25.04 28.60 -9.70
N ASP A 496 24.18 27.72 -10.23
CA ASP A 496 23.60 27.83 -11.58
C ASP A 496 22.38 28.76 -11.67
N GLY A 497 21.92 29.32 -10.54
CA GLY A 497 20.81 30.28 -10.49
C GLY A 497 19.41 29.67 -10.70
N ALA A 498 19.30 28.34 -10.72
CA ALA A 498 18.03 27.63 -10.70
C ALA A 498 17.43 27.71 -9.29
N THR A 499 16.23 28.26 -9.17
CA THR A 499 15.63 28.58 -7.84
C THR A 499 14.33 27.85 -7.55
N GLN A 500 13.76 27.12 -8.51
CA GLN A 500 12.48 26.42 -8.35
C GLN A 500 12.56 24.99 -8.90
N PRO A 501 12.08 23.99 -8.14
CA PRO A 501 12.02 22.61 -8.59
C PRO A 501 10.99 22.46 -9.73
N GLU A 502 11.40 21.82 -10.82
CA GLU A 502 10.50 21.41 -11.91
C GLU A 502 10.28 19.90 -11.81
N VAL A 503 9.01 19.48 -11.76
CA VAL A 503 8.67 18.06 -11.61
C VAL A 503 8.51 17.46 -13.00
N TYR A 504 9.46 16.61 -13.38
CA TYR A 504 9.49 15.96 -14.68
C TYR A 504 8.80 14.60 -14.58
N LEU A 505 7.53 14.53 -14.98
CA LEU A 505 6.77 13.27 -15.02
C LEU A 505 7.49 12.21 -15.88
N HIS A 506 7.58 10.97 -15.42
CA HIS A 506 7.99 9.82 -16.22
C HIS A 506 6.80 8.98 -16.67
N GLU A 507 5.91 8.63 -15.74
CA GLU A 507 4.67 7.92 -16.05
C GLU A 507 3.58 8.13 -14.99
N VAL A 508 2.34 7.86 -15.40
CA VAL A 508 1.17 7.80 -14.51
C VAL A 508 0.59 6.41 -14.61
N ASN A 509 0.63 5.68 -13.50
CA ASN A 509 -0.12 4.45 -13.29
C ASN A 509 -1.42 4.81 -12.55
N ALA A 510 -2.55 4.85 -13.26
CA ALA A 510 -3.84 5.26 -12.71
C ALA A 510 -4.54 4.18 -11.86
N ARG A 511 -3.78 3.63 -10.92
CA ARG A 511 -4.13 2.56 -9.97
C ARG A 511 -3.29 2.70 -8.71
N PRO A 512 -3.59 1.93 -7.64
CA PRO A 512 -2.63 1.73 -6.55
C PRO A 512 -1.25 1.31 -7.09
N PRO A 513 -0.15 1.69 -6.39
CA PRO A 513 1.19 1.19 -6.68
C PRO A 513 1.25 -0.34 -6.59
N GLY A 514 2.42 -0.92 -6.87
CA GLY A 514 2.64 -2.36 -6.73
C GLY A 514 2.17 -2.88 -5.36
N TYR A 515 1.82 -4.17 -5.28
CA TYR A 515 1.26 -4.75 -4.05
C TYR A 515 2.18 -4.48 -2.85
N LEU A 516 3.50 -4.64 -3.02
CA LEU A 516 4.50 -4.46 -1.97
C LEU A 516 4.49 -3.03 -1.41
N GLU A 517 4.51 -2.03 -2.29
CA GLU A 517 4.42 -0.62 -1.91
C GLU A 517 3.06 -0.28 -1.30
N SER A 518 1.96 -0.82 -1.84
CA SER A 518 0.63 -0.64 -1.26
C SER A 518 0.56 -1.19 0.18
N VAL A 519 1.22 -2.32 0.47
CA VAL A 519 1.36 -2.84 1.84
C VAL A 519 2.25 -1.93 2.67
N ALA A 520 3.37 -1.46 2.14
CA ALA A 520 4.26 -0.53 2.82
C ALA A 520 3.54 0.75 3.26
N VAL A 521 2.75 1.39 2.39
CA VAL A 521 1.95 2.57 2.73
C VAL A 521 0.89 2.25 3.78
N LEU A 522 0.21 1.11 3.64
CA LEU A 522 -0.76 0.66 4.65
C LEU A 522 -0.11 0.52 6.03
N LEU A 523 1.07 -0.10 6.10
CA LEU A 523 1.78 -0.27 7.37
C LEU A 523 2.35 1.05 7.88
N ALA A 524 2.93 1.88 7.03
CA ALA A 524 3.55 3.15 7.43
C ALA A 524 2.51 4.20 7.85
N HIS A 525 1.43 4.37 7.08
CA HIS A 525 0.46 5.46 7.21
C HIS A 525 -0.94 5.02 7.67
N GLY A 526 -1.26 3.73 7.60
CA GLY A 526 -2.60 3.24 7.93
C GLY A 526 -3.65 3.52 6.84
N VAL A 527 -3.23 3.79 5.60
CA VAL A 527 -4.10 4.07 4.44
C VAL A 527 -4.10 2.88 3.49
N ASP A 528 -5.29 2.38 3.16
CA ASP A 528 -5.48 1.16 2.38
C ASP A 528 -5.91 1.49 0.95
N TYR A 529 -4.96 1.51 0.02
CA TYR A 529 -5.21 1.88 -1.37
C TYR A 529 -6.19 0.95 -2.10
N TYR A 530 -6.22 -0.34 -1.76
CA TYR A 530 -7.15 -1.28 -2.39
C TYR A 530 -8.58 -1.06 -1.89
N ALA A 531 -8.75 -0.81 -0.58
CA ALA A 531 -10.04 -0.39 -0.02
C ALA A 531 -10.55 0.88 -0.74
N LEU A 532 -9.71 1.90 -0.87
CA LEU A 532 -10.05 3.16 -1.52
C LEU A 532 -10.38 2.98 -3.01
N ARG A 533 -9.63 2.14 -3.73
CA ARG A 533 -9.90 1.81 -5.13
C ARG A 533 -11.27 1.15 -5.31
N MET A 534 -11.66 0.25 -4.41
CA MET A 534 -12.98 -0.39 -4.45
C MET A 534 -14.11 0.60 -4.14
N LEU A 535 -13.93 1.48 -3.16
CA LEU A 535 -14.93 2.51 -2.83
C LEU A 535 -15.13 3.49 -4.00
N LEU A 536 -14.07 3.90 -4.70
CA LEU A 536 -14.18 4.73 -5.90
C LEU A 536 -15.01 4.08 -7.00
N ALA A 537 -14.85 2.77 -7.22
CA ALA A 537 -15.62 2.05 -8.24
C ALA A 537 -17.12 1.98 -7.94
N LEU A 538 -17.52 2.28 -6.70
CA LEU A 538 -18.92 2.33 -6.25
C LEU A 538 -19.52 3.75 -6.31
N GLY A 539 -18.70 4.76 -6.62
CA GLY A 539 -19.12 6.15 -6.89
C GLY A 539 -19.53 6.94 -5.65
N ASP A 540 -20.27 8.03 -5.88
CA ASP A 540 -20.61 9.08 -4.89
C ASP A 540 -21.24 8.55 -3.60
N ALA A 541 -21.94 7.41 -3.64
CA ALA A 541 -22.53 6.78 -2.46
C ALA A 541 -21.49 6.38 -1.40
N GLU A 542 -20.22 6.20 -1.79
CA GLU A 542 -19.12 5.84 -0.89
C GLU A 542 -18.16 7.02 -0.61
N GLU A 543 -18.44 8.24 -1.08
CA GLU A 543 -17.54 9.40 -0.92
C GLU A 543 -17.20 9.67 0.56
N ALA A 544 -18.20 9.65 1.46
CA ALA A 544 -17.96 9.89 2.88
C ALA A 544 -17.00 8.84 3.48
N ARG A 545 -17.16 7.58 3.07
CA ARG A 545 -16.35 6.45 3.51
C ARG A 545 -14.95 6.51 2.92
N PHE A 546 -14.82 6.88 1.66
CA PHE A 546 -13.56 7.12 0.97
C PHE A 546 -12.75 8.21 1.69
N ARG A 547 -13.37 9.37 1.97
CA ARG A 547 -12.72 10.46 2.72
C ARG A 547 -12.30 10.02 4.11
N ALA A 548 -13.16 9.31 4.83
CA ALA A 548 -12.83 8.78 6.15
C ALA A 548 -11.59 7.87 6.11
N LEU A 549 -11.55 6.89 5.20
CA LEU A 549 -10.46 5.92 5.11
C LEU A 549 -9.19 6.45 4.43
N SER A 550 -9.22 7.66 3.89
CA SER A 550 -8.02 8.35 3.35
C SER A 550 -7.18 9.02 4.45
N HIS A 551 -7.63 9.04 5.71
CA HIS A 551 -6.90 9.69 6.79
C HIS A 551 -5.70 8.85 7.25
N PRO A 552 -4.46 9.37 7.16
CA PRO A 552 -3.29 8.68 7.67
C PRO A 552 -3.26 8.68 9.21
N PHE A 553 -2.21 8.11 9.80
CA PHE A 553 -1.87 8.35 11.20
C PHE A 553 -1.61 9.85 11.43
N ARG A 554 -2.07 10.36 12.57
CA ARG A 554 -2.04 11.79 12.90
C ARG A 554 -0.62 12.36 12.94
N HIS A 555 0.33 11.59 13.45
CA HIS A 555 1.73 11.99 13.62
C HIS A 555 2.59 11.67 12.39
N GLY A 556 1.96 11.33 11.26
CA GLY A 556 2.67 10.88 10.06
C GLY A 556 3.04 9.39 10.12
N PRO A 557 3.95 8.93 9.25
CA PRO A 557 4.33 7.53 9.18
C PRO A 557 4.94 7.03 10.49
N GLN A 558 4.61 5.79 10.89
CA GLN A 558 5.08 5.24 12.18
C GLN A 558 6.56 4.78 12.16
N PHE A 559 7.20 4.73 10.99
CA PHE A 559 8.62 4.41 10.81
C PHE A 559 9.12 4.94 9.47
N HIS A 560 10.43 4.99 9.30
CA HIS A 560 11.05 4.94 7.96
C HIS A 560 10.98 3.50 7.47
N LEU A 561 10.61 3.28 6.22
CA LEU A 561 10.55 1.96 5.58
C LEU A 561 11.34 1.97 4.27
N SER A 562 12.08 0.90 4.00
CA SER A 562 12.61 0.59 2.68
C SER A 562 11.93 -0.67 2.14
N VAL A 563 11.33 -0.58 0.95
CA VAL A 563 10.95 -1.73 0.14
C VAL A 563 12.17 -2.06 -0.70
N MET A 564 12.90 -3.10 -0.31
CA MET A 564 14.11 -3.54 -1.03
C MET A 564 13.83 -4.80 -1.84
N ILE A 565 14.33 -4.85 -3.07
CA ILE A 565 14.18 -5.98 -3.98
C ILE A 565 15.53 -6.65 -4.19
N ILE A 566 15.63 -7.93 -3.83
CA ILE A 566 16.84 -8.72 -4.06
C ILE A 566 16.79 -9.36 -5.46
N GLN A 567 17.74 -8.99 -6.31
CA GLN A 567 17.85 -9.47 -7.68
C GLN A 567 18.49 -10.86 -7.78
N GLN A 568 18.26 -11.53 -8.91
CA GLN A 568 18.97 -12.76 -9.25
C GLN A 568 20.44 -12.45 -9.57
N THR A 569 21.35 -13.01 -8.78
CA THR A 569 22.79 -12.85 -8.99
C THR A 569 23.42 -13.99 -9.79
N ARG A 570 22.75 -15.16 -9.88
CA ARG A 570 23.30 -16.40 -10.43
C ARG A 570 22.25 -17.17 -11.24
N ARG A 571 22.68 -17.87 -12.29
CA ARG A 571 21.84 -18.78 -13.11
C ARG A 571 21.89 -20.19 -12.53
N GLY A 572 20.75 -20.88 -12.46
CA GLY A 572 20.67 -22.23 -11.90
C GLY A 572 19.27 -22.66 -11.49
N ILE A 573 19.18 -23.65 -10.60
CA ILE A 573 17.95 -24.09 -9.94
C ILE A 573 18.04 -23.70 -8.47
N MET A 574 17.03 -23.01 -7.96
CA MET A 574 16.93 -22.59 -6.55
C MET A 574 16.88 -23.81 -5.63
N ARG A 575 17.74 -23.87 -4.61
CA ARG A 575 17.76 -24.93 -3.59
C ARG A 575 17.16 -24.47 -2.27
N SER A 576 17.34 -23.20 -1.90
CA SER A 576 16.65 -22.62 -0.74
C SER A 576 15.14 -22.77 -0.91
N ALA A 577 14.48 -23.33 0.09
CA ALA A 577 13.03 -23.53 0.04
C ALA A 577 12.32 -22.17 0.15
N ASP A 578 12.83 -21.30 1.01
CA ASP A 578 12.36 -19.93 1.22
C ASP A 578 13.55 -19.08 1.68
N ALA A 579 14.29 -18.51 0.72
CA ALA A 579 15.55 -17.81 1.01
C ALA A 579 15.39 -16.61 1.95
N ALA A 580 14.31 -15.83 1.80
CA ALA A 580 14.02 -14.71 2.71
C ALA A 580 13.74 -15.19 4.13
N LYS A 581 12.91 -16.23 4.29
CA LYS A 581 12.66 -16.80 5.62
C LYS A 581 13.94 -17.38 6.22
N GLU A 582 14.69 -18.18 5.47
CA GLU A 582 15.95 -18.79 5.91
C GLU A 582 16.97 -17.73 6.36
N PHE A 583 17.06 -16.61 5.65
CA PHE A 583 17.89 -15.48 6.03
C PHE A 583 17.43 -14.87 7.36
N LEU A 584 16.14 -14.56 7.51
CA LEU A 584 15.63 -13.96 8.75
C LEU A 584 15.71 -14.89 9.96
N ASP A 585 15.57 -16.20 9.76
CA ASP A 585 15.77 -17.20 10.83
C ASP A 585 17.24 -17.22 11.32
N LYS A 586 18.21 -16.91 10.44
CA LYS A 586 19.65 -16.80 10.79
C LYS A 586 20.01 -15.44 11.40
N HIS A 587 19.21 -14.41 11.17
CA HIS A 587 19.44 -13.03 11.60
C HIS A 587 18.25 -12.49 12.43
N PRO A 588 18.06 -12.94 13.69
CA PRO A 588 16.91 -12.57 14.51
C PRO A 588 16.86 -11.06 14.84
N ASP A 589 18.02 -10.40 14.91
CA ASP A 589 18.15 -8.95 15.08
C ASP A 589 17.62 -8.17 13.86
N VAL A 590 17.84 -8.69 12.66
CA VAL A 590 17.24 -8.14 11.43
C VAL A 590 15.75 -8.41 11.39
N ARG A 591 15.31 -9.62 11.80
CA ARG A 591 13.89 -10.02 11.79
C ARG A 591 12.99 -9.04 12.56
N GLU A 592 13.46 -8.48 13.67
CA GLU A 592 12.70 -7.49 14.46
C GLU A 592 12.39 -6.20 13.67
N ASN A 593 13.14 -5.94 12.61
CA ASN A 593 13.05 -4.74 11.79
C ASN A 593 12.48 -5.03 10.39
N VAL A 594 11.93 -6.23 10.16
CA VAL A 594 11.27 -6.60 8.90
C VAL A 594 9.78 -6.82 9.17
N VAL A 595 8.94 -5.93 8.64
CA VAL A 595 7.49 -5.97 8.87
C VAL A 595 6.73 -6.74 7.80
N ASP A 596 7.32 -6.93 6.63
CA ASP A 596 6.79 -7.74 5.54
C ASP A 596 7.95 -8.30 4.70
N TYR A 597 7.77 -9.47 4.11
CA TYR A 597 8.78 -10.11 3.24
C TYR A 597 8.15 -11.21 2.39
N TYR A 598 8.76 -11.52 1.27
CA TYR A 598 8.35 -12.64 0.42
C TYR A 598 9.50 -13.15 -0.44
N THR A 599 9.55 -14.46 -0.60
CA THR A 599 10.44 -15.14 -1.55
C THR A 599 9.66 -15.47 -2.82
N ARG A 600 10.02 -14.82 -3.93
CA ARG A 600 9.40 -15.06 -5.24
C ARG A 600 9.91 -16.33 -5.91
N LYS A 601 11.22 -16.59 -5.80
CA LYS A 601 11.86 -17.78 -6.36
C LYS A 601 12.11 -18.77 -5.24
N LYS A 602 11.32 -19.84 -5.17
CA LYS A 602 11.38 -20.88 -4.13
C LYS A 602 12.10 -22.13 -4.64
N GLY A 603 12.35 -23.08 -3.74
CA GLY A 603 13.08 -24.30 -4.05
C GLY A 603 12.51 -25.05 -5.26
N GLY A 604 13.35 -25.29 -6.26
CA GLY A 604 12.99 -25.91 -7.55
C GLY A 604 12.79 -24.92 -8.70
N ASP A 605 12.66 -23.62 -8.42
CA ASP A 605 12.50 -22.61 -9.47
C ASP A 605 13.79 -22.40 -10.28
N ILE A 606 13.62 -22.12 -11.57
CA ILE A 606 14.72 -21.76 -12.45
C ILE A 606 15.08 -20.29 -12.24
N LEU A 607 16.37 -20.08 -12.01
CA LEU A 607 17.03 -18.78 -11.97
C LEU A 607 17.72 -18.53 -13.31
N GLU A 608 17.33 -17.46 -13.98
CA GLU A 608 17.87 -17.07 -15.28
C GLU A 608 19.19 -16.29 -15.15
N GLY A 609 19.48 -15.80 -13.94
CA GLY A 609 20.66 -15.00 -13.64
C GLY A 609 20.49 -13.51 -13.92
N PRO A 610 21.56 -12.71 -13.74
CA PRO A 610 21.51 -11.25 -13.81
C PRO A 610 21.31 -10.70 -15.23
N ASP A 611 21.64 -11.49 -16.26
CA ASP A 611 21.49 -11.12 -17.68
C ASP A 611 20.14 -11.55 -18.28
N ALA A 612 19.17 -11.94 -17.44
CA ALA A 612 17.87 -12.40 -17.87
C ALA A 612 17.12 -11.33 -18.69
N ALA A 613 16.42 -11.75 -19.75
CA ALA A 613 15.58 -10.86 -20.54
C ALA A 613 14.36 -10.37 -19.74
N SER A 614 13.94 -11.13 -18.72
CA SER A 614 12.94 -10.73 -17.75
C SER A 614 13.56 -10.43 -16.39
N LEU A 615 13.23 -9.26 -15.86
CA LEU A 615 13.74 -8.72 -14.59
C LEU A 615 13.04 -9.35 -13.37
N TRP A 616 13.18 -10.68 -13.22
CA TRP A 616 12.65 -11.38 -12.04
C TRP A 616 13.60 -11.24 -10.85
N TRP A 617 13.02 -11.10 -9.66
CA TRP A 617 13.71 -10.98 -8.38
C TRP A 617 13.59 -12.25 -7.54
N ILE A 618 14.48 -12.42 -6.56
CA ILE A 618 14.54 -13.55 -5.64
C ILE A 618 13.57 -13.35 -4.48
N ALA A 619 13.69 -12.21 -3.80
CA ALA A 619 12.95 -11.89 -2.59
C ALA A 619 12.79 -10.38 -2.46
N PHE A 620 11.85 -9.96 -1.61
CA PHE A 620 11.76 -8.58 -1.15
C PHE A 620 11.70 -8.54 0.39
N PHE A 621 12.09 -7.41 0.96
CA PHE A 621 11.90 -7.10 2.37
C PHE A 621 11.34 -5.68 2.54
N SER A 622 10.37 -5.53 3.44
CA SER A 622 9.99 -4.24 4.01
C SER A 622 10.73 -4.04 5.31
N VAL A 623 11.88 -3.37 5.23
CA VAL A 623 12.76 -3.08 6.37
C VAL A 623 12.32 -1.77 7.00
N VAL A 624 12.30 -1.68 8.33
CA VAL A 624 11.86 -0.48 9.05
C VAL A 624 12.90 0.03 10.04
N SER A 625 12.90 1.34 10.27
CA SER A 625 13.53 1.98 11.43
C SER A 625 12.60 3.01 12.07
N ARG A 626 12.50 2.96 13.39
CA ARG A 626 11.81 3.98 14.20
C ARG A 626 12.76 5.03 14.74
N THR A 627 14.06 4.90 14.47
CA THR A 627 15.09 5.78 15.03
C THR A 627 15.46 6.88 14.06
N SER A 628 15.84 6.53 12.83
CA SER A 628 16.19 7.49 11.79
C SER A 628 16.26 6.81 10.43
N ARG A 629 16.18 7.62 9.36
CA ARG A 629 16.48 7.16 8.00
C ARG A 629 17.88 6.56 7.86
N ARG A 630 18.89 7.12 8.53
CA ARG A 630 20.25 6.58 8.46
C ARG A 630 20.34 5.16 9.02
N ASP A 631 19.71 4.91 10.17
CA ASP A 631 19.63 3.57 10.76
C ASP A 631 18.86 2.58 9.85
N LEU A 632 17.81 3.04 9.15
CA LEU A 632 17.15 2.22 8.12
C LEU A 632 18.14 1.83 7.00
N LEU A 633 18.85 2.79 6.43
CA LEU A 633 19.75 2.54 5.30
C LEU A 633 20.93 1.64 5.68
N GLU A 634 21.44 1.74 6.91
CA GLU A 634 22.45 0.83 7.44
C GLU A 634 21.92 -0.62 7.56
N ARG A 635 20.66 -0.79 7.96
CA ARG A 635 20.01 -2.11 8.00
C ARG A 635 19.79 -2.69 6.61
N VAL A 636 19.37 -1.86 5.65
CA VAL A 636 19.21 -2.28 4.25
C VAL A 636 20.54 -2.76 3.69
N ALA A 637 21.60 -1.96 3.84
CA ALA A 637 22.95 -2.34 3.40
C ALA A 637 23.42 -3.66 4.03
N PHE A 638 23.14 -3.88 5.32
CA PHE A 638 23.44 -5.16 5.96
C PHE A 638 22.75 -6.34 5.27
N ILE A 639 21.46 -6.21 4.91
CA ILE A 639 20.74 -7.27 4.21
C ILE A 639 21.33 -7.49 2.82
N GLU A 640 21.60 -6.43 2.06
CA GLU A 640 22.20 -6.52 0.72
C GLU A 640 23.55 -7.25 0.74
N GLU A 641 24.39 -6.99 1.74
CA GLU A 641 25.71 -7.60 1.88
C GLU A 641 25.67 -9.07 2.36
N ASN A 642 24.67 -9.44 3.18
CA ASN A 642 24.66 -10.72 3.88
C ASN A 642 23.59 -11.69 3.36
N PHE A 643 22.65 -11.24 2.53
CA PHE A 643 21.65 -12.11 1.94
C PHE A 643 22.27 -13.06 0.90
N ASP A 644 22.06 -14.35 1.10
CA ASP A 644 22.50 -15.39 0.18
C ASP A 644 21.41 -16.45 0.03
N TYR A 645 21.44 -17.16 -1.10
CA TYR A 645 20.52 -18.24 -1.41
C TYR A 645 21.28 -19.42 -2.02
N GLU A 646 20.87 -20.63 -1.65
CA GLU A 646 21.47 -21.84 -2.18
C GLU A 646 20.92 -22.14 -3.58
N PHE A 647 21.78 -22.58 -4.50
CA PHE A 647 21.38 -22.94 -5.86
C PHE A 647 22.24 -24.08 -6.41
N GLU A 648 21.73 -24.75 -7.43
CA GLU A 648 22.46 -25.70 -8.27
C GLU A 648 22.70 -25.07 -9.63
N ALA A 649 23.96 -24.99 -10.07
CA ALA A 649 24.29 -24.45 -11.39
C ALA A 649 23.71 -25.36 -12.49
N LEU A 650 23.10 -24.76 -13.51
CA LEU A 650 22.77 -25.45 -14.75
C LEU A 650 24.05 -25.49 -15.60
N GLU A 651 24.48 -26.69 -16.02
CA GLU A 651 25.53 -26.81 -17.04
C GLU A 651 25.00 -26.26 -18.38
N ASP A 652 25.83 -25.50 -19.09
CA ASP A 652 25.48 -24.79 -20.33
C ASP A 652 25.10 -25.71 -21.51
#